data_AF-A0A357MYP8-F1
#
_entry.id   AF-A0A357MYP8-F1
#
_cell.length_a   1.000
_cell.length_b   1.000
_cell.length_c   1.000
_cell.angle_alpha   90.00
_cell.angle_beta   90.00
_cell.angle_gamma   90.00
#
_symmetry.space_group_name_H-M   'P 1'
#
loop_
_entity.id
_entity.type
_entity.pdbx_description
1 polymer ?
#
loop_
_entity_poly.entity_id
_entity_poly.type
_entity_poly.pdbx_seq_one_letter_code
_entity_poly.pdbx_strand_id
1 'polypeptide(L)'
;MQPSDSSLASTPLSEAEIKALDQCLPVAIRGLLMRRGRSTFRDGRIQLCHPQDLAAVMEQVLAHDPDLSPQDTQAYAYSAFGVIYFTHPLHGIGRIDLLKRAIHCKGLTGAGSADDIDQSATSPFRLPDDSLDLIGPDGQPLFEAAVMKLGPVGVGQCYAPSSSPELGGITPLDSLQLVDAPAHFLTIAQFTTFQLLRVTSTGAVVPVRRRLPALTVQQIANRLAPECPFKAVQYKDIAAEIPEDSIYADGRLIQANELVLLVEGDLRLDTLDLDDPLAPWHEDDPGQCARFILVRGNAEIARHVHSLETDGACGLLVSGDLTTTNAIVGGQEIRVGGNLLVRELCWGDYNHGELHVVGSTKAALLIQTDYSMQFDGSVQCVRRLDDEGIIEDEIEQFIEPDCLTRESEDPDSVWSLDAGAMLERLTAGKSVIRAEGLSAPDPLLCTVNLFGDATVSPDNFLRICAEDMLPLDTCGYDFHRDGISLQVRVDIEDAGDPAYIIQMEDPTRNIGARFVMERVETSVGIIDRLKGRTPETGWGLWKYICSDVNSDQSDWTRVEAHEIPPAHVALVLKAWKFLQEGTSSRHWIAEIIPASEIRDLLALEICKPYDNYDDDDRCGFWVGHCHAAFRQQEQGPDPVEPTLRLSRELDQPDGTSVIESFYFDVETCMDGTERVRICYKADQDLEDAPTQLDPIGGTELAGALRLYKRGAREMRSANADLLSGEAPHFARDDAFAMKFWRQQGYLSE
;
A
#
# COMPACT_ATOMS: atom_id res chain seq x y z
N MET A 1 -1.11 -60.47 29.34
CA MET A 1 -1.28 -59.91 30.69
C MET A 1 -2.74 -59.56 30.86
N GLN A 2 -3.46 -60.29 31.73
CA GLN A 2 -4.82 -59.91 32.12
C GLN A 2 -4.74 -58.59 32.90
N PRO A 3 -5.53 -57.55 32.57
CA PRO A 3 -5.73 -56.43 33.48
C PRO A 3 -6.72 -56.89 34.56
N SER A 4 -6.32 -56.69 35.80
CA SER A 4 -7.09 -56.92 37.01
C SER A 4 -8.45 -56.22 36.97
N ASP A 5 -9.52 -56.97 37.22
CA ASP A 5 -10.84 -56.46 37.60
C ASP A 5 -10.74 -55.70 38.94
N SER A 6 -10.40 -54.41 38.89
CA SER A 6 -10.88 -53.47 39.89
C SER A 6 -12.36 -53.23 39.59
N SER A 7 -13.25 -53.55 40.53
CA SER A 7 -14.70 -53.43 40.37
C SER A 7 -15.11 -52.02 39.94
N LEU A 8 -15.26 -51.81 38.64
CA LEU A 8 -15.83 -50.59 38.06
C LEU A 8 -17.28 -50.53 38.56
N ALA A 9 -17.62 -49.47 39.30
CA ALA A 9 -19.02 -49.20 39.60
C ALA A 9 -19.72 -48.96 38.26
N SER A 10 -20.65 -49.84 37.90
CA SER A 10 -21.40 -49.76 36.65
C SER A 10 -22.87 -50.02 36.90
N THR A 11 -23.73 -49.18 36.33
CA THR A 11 -25.18 -49.36 36.34
C THR A 11 -25.63 -49.71 34.91
N PRO A 12 -26.11 -50.96 34.66
CA PRO A 12 -26.53 -51.36 33.33
C PRO A 12 -27.74 -50.55 32.84
N LEU A 13 -27.85 -50.39 31.53
CA LEU A 13 -29.02 -49.77 30.92
C LEU A 13 -30.19 -50.76 30.82
N SER A 14 -31.40 -50.25 30.97
CA SER A 14 -32.63 -50.95 30.63
C SER A 14 -32.83 -51.08 29.12
N GLU A 15 -33.67 -52.01 28.67
CA GLU A 15 -34.01 -52.17 27.25
C GLU A 15 -34.63 -50.91 26.64
N ALA A 16 -35.40 -50.16 27.44
CA ALA A 16 -36.01 -48.90 27.02
C ALA A 16 -34.96 -47.82 26.76
N GLU A 17 -33.96 -47.70 27.64
CA GLU A 17 -32.82 -46.78 27.46
C GLU A 17 -31.97 -47.19 26.25
N ILE A 18 -31.68 -48.49 26.08
CA ILE A 18 -30.94 -48.98 24.92
C ILE A 18 -31.66 -48.64 23.61
N LYS A 19 -32.99 -48.78 23.58
CA LYS A 19 -33.81 -48.43 22.41
C LYS A 19 -33.85 -46.92 22.15
N ALA A 20 -33.66 -46.09 23.18
CA ALA A 20 -33.63 -44.63 23.06
C ALA A 20 -32.28 -44.07 22.56
N LEU A 21 -31.24 -44.91 22.40
CA LEU A 21 -29.91 -44.50 21.93
C LEU A 21 -29.79 -44.31 20.40
N ASP A 22 -30.89 -44.27 19.64
CA ASP A 22 -30.86 -44.38 18.18
C ASP A 22 -30.42 -43.08 17.45
N GLN A 23 -29.62 -43.26 16.39
CA GLN A 23 -28.89 -42.31 15.49
C GLN A 23 -28.16 -41.08 16.06
N CYS A 24 -28.35 -40.68 17.32
CA CYS A 24 -27.83 -39.41 17.84
C CYS A 24 -26.41 -39.49 18.45
N LEU A 25 -25.87 -40.71 18.64
CA LEU A 25 -24.52 -40.93 19.19
C LEU A 25 -23.62 -41.70 18.23
N PRO A 26 -22.30 -41.39 18.20
CA PRO A 26 -21.29 -42.14 17.47
C PRO A 26 -21.30 -43.63 17.82
N VAL A 27 -21.02 -44.49 16.82
CA VAL A 27 -21.12 -45.96 16.94
C VAL A 27 -20.23 -46.47 18.07
N ALA A 28 -19.04 -45.90 18.22
CA ALA A 28 -18.08 -46.28 19.26
C ALA A 28 -18.61 -46.02 20.68
N ILE A 29 -19.24 -44.85 20.90
CA ILE A 29 -19.80 -44.45 22.19
C ILE A 29 -21.06 -45.23 22.51
N ARG A 30 -21.97 -45.38 21.54
CA ARG A 30 -23.17 -46.23 21.70
C ARG A 30 -22.77 -47.65 22.09
N GLY A 31 -21.80 -48.23 21.39
CA GLY A 31 -21.28 -49.56 21.71
C GLY A 31 -20.64 -49.64 23.10
N LEU A 32 -19.94 -48.59 23.55
CA LEU A 32 -19.37 -48.55 24.90
C LEU A 32 -20.45 -48.50 25.97
N LEU A 33 -21.47 -47.65 25.78
CA LEU A 33 -22.58 -47.46 26.72
C LEU A 33 -23.46 -48.72 26.81
N MET A 34 -23.72 -49.41 25.69
CA MET A 34 -24.45 -50.69 25.71
C MET A 34 -23.68 -51.80 26.45
N ARG A 35 -22.34 -51.81 26.36
CA ARG A 35 -21.51 -52.85 27.00
C ARG A 35 -21.26 -52.60 28.49
N ARG A 36 -21.09 -51.33 28.87
CA ARG A 36 -20.63 -50.95 30.21
C ARG A 36 -21.71 -50.28 31.06
N GLY A 37 -22.83 -49.87 30.46
CA GLY A 37 -23.81 -49.03 31.12
C GLY A 37 -23.22 -47.69 31.56
N ARG A 38 -23.90 -47.04 32.50
CA ARG A 38 -23.33 -45.88 33.21
C ARG A 38 -22.15 -46.37 34.03
N SER A 39 -20.96 -45.85 33.78
CA SER A 39 -19.74 -46.45 34.33
C SER A 39 -18.66 -45.42 34.57
N THR A 40 -17.86 -45.64 35.60
CA THR A 40 -16.65 -44.85 35.86
C THR A 40 -15.46 -45.44 35.10
N PHE A 41 -14.49 -44.61 34.76
CA PHE A 41 -13.20 -45.00 34.17
C PHE A 41 -12.09 -44.27 34.91
N ARG A 42 -10.88 -44.85 34.90
CA ARG A 42 -9.66 -44.27 35.52
C ARG A 42 -9.91 -43.83 36.98
N ASP A 43 -10.45 -44.76 37.76
CA ASP A 43 -10.77 -44.60 39.17
C ASP A 43 -11.77 -43.48 39.51
N GLY A 44 -12.61 -43.09 38.53
CA GLY A 44 -13.66 -42.08 38.71
C GLY A 44 -13.36 -40.73 38.07
N ARG A 45 -12.18 -40.55 37.45
CA ARG A 45 -11.80 -39.30 36.77
C ARG A 45 -12.70 -38.92 35.61
N ILE A 46 -13.24 -39.92 34.91
CA ILE A 46 -14.22 -39.72 33.84
C ILE A 46 -15.32 -40.77 33.93
N GLN A 47 -16.54 -40.36 33.65
CA GLN A 47 -17.72 -41.20 33.70
C GLN A 47 -18.43 -41.18 32.37
N LEU A 48 -18.88 -42.36 31.94
CA LEU A 48 -19.75 -42.55 30.81
C LEU A 48 -21.21 -42.48 31.28
N CYS A 49 -22.03 -41.68 30.62
CA CYS A 49 -23.43 -41.45 30.99
C CYS A 49 -24.37 -41.62 29.79
N HIS A 50 -25.65 -41.84 30.09
CA HIS A 50 -26.69 -41.78 29.08
C HIS A 50 -27.02 -40.31 28.77
N PRO A 51 -27.26 -39.90 27.52
CA PRO A 51 -27.55 -38.49 27.21
C PRO A 51 -28.71 -37.88 27.99
N GLN A 52 -29.75 -38.69 28.24
CA GLN A 52 -30.88 -38.26 29.08
C GLN A 52 -30.51 -37.95 30.54
N ASP A 53 -29.39 -38.47 31.07
CA ASP A 53 -28.95 -38.17 32.44
C ASP A 53 -28.64 -36.67 32.62
N LEU A 54 -28.22 -36.00 31.53
CA LEU A 54 -27.84 -34.59 31.52
C LEU A 54 -28.73 -33.73 30.61
N ALA A 55 -29.83 -34.25 30.07
CA ALA A 55 -30.68 -33.52 29.12
C ALA A 55 -31.15 -32.16 29.66
N ALA A 56 -31.65 -32.12 30.90
CA ALA A 56 -32.06 -30.87 31.54
C ALA A 56 -30.90 -29.89 31.74
N VAL A 57 -29.67 -30.39 31.97
CA VAL A 57 -28.47 -29.56 32.08
C VAL A 57 -28.15 -28.96 30.72
N MET A 58 -28.14 -29.77 29.67
CA MET A 58 -27.86 -29.32 28.30
C MET A 58 -28.89 -28.29 27.81
N GLU A 59 -30.18 -28.49 28.13
CA GLU A 59 -31.24 -27.52 27.85
C GLU A 59 -30.97 -26.15 28.49
N GLN A 60 -30.49 -26.12 29.73
CA GLN A 60 -30.19 -24.85 30.42
C GLN A 60 -28.90 -24.21 29.91
N VAL A 61 -27.82 -24.99 29.74
CA VAL A 61 -26.52 -24.50 29.26
C VAL A 61 -26.64 -23.90 27.85
N LEU A 62 -27.45 -24.52 26.99
CA LEU A 62 -27.56 -24.20 25.57
C LEU A 62 -28.87 -23.48 25.19
N ALA A 63 -29.68 -23.06 26.17
CA ALA A 63 -31.01 -22.47 25.94
C ALA A 63 -31.03 -21.30 24.94
N HIS A 64 -29.92 -20.56 24.86
CA HIS A 64 -29.76 -19.37 24.04
C HIS A 64 -28.56 -19.47 23.09
N ASP A 65 -28.09 -20.69 22.83
CA ASP A 65 -26.98 -20.92 21.91
C ASP A 65 -27.51 -21.04 20.46
N PRO A 66 -27.09 -20.17 19.52
CA PRO A 66 -27.61 -20.18 18.15
C PRO A 66 -27.05 -21.34 17.31
N ASP A 67 -25.90 -21.89 17.69
CA ASP A 67 -25.17 -22.89 16.89
C ASP A 67 -25.32 -24.30 17.47
N LEU A 68 -25.50 -24.42 18.79
CA LEU A 68 -25.60 -25.68 19.51
C LEU A 68 -27.00 -25.87 20.09
N SER A 69 -27.90 -26.44 19.30
CA SER A 69 -29.24 -26.83 19.77
C SER A 69 -29.13 -27.90 20.87
N PRO A 70 -29.82 -27.76 22.03
CA PRO A 70 -29.83 -28.80 23.06
C PRO A 70 -30.35 -30.15 22.56
N GLN A 71 -31.25 -30.17 21.56
CA GLN A 71 -31.82 -31.39 21.01
C GLN A 71 -30.80 -32.16 20.16
N ASP A 72 -29.89 -31.44 19.51
CA ASP A 72 -28.87 -32.00 18.63
C ASP A 72 -27.54 -32.23 19.37
N THR A 73 -27.40 -31.71 20.59
CA THR A 73 -26.16 -31.79 21.38
C THR A 73 -26.25 -32.88 22.45
N GLN A 74 -25.60 -34.02 22.20
CA GLN A 74 -25.69 -35.20 23.05
C GLN A 74 -24.50 -35.30 24.00
N ALA A 75 -24.73 -35.10 25.30
CA ALA A 75 -23.74 -35.37 26.34
C ALA A 75 -23.55 -36.89 26.53
N TYR A 76 -22.32 -37.36 26.58
CA TYR A 76 -22.04 -38.80 26.72
C TYR A 76 -21.01 -39.13 27.81
N ALA A 77 -20.25 -38.14 28.28
CA ALA A 77 -19.32 -38.33 29.36
C ALA A 77 -19.13 -37.05 30.17
N TYR A 78 -18.63 -37.17 31.40
CA TYR A 78 -18.20 -36.03 32.20
C TYR A 78 -17.04 -36.39 33.13
N SER A 79 -16.21 -35.40 33.47
CA SER A 79 -15.11 -35.56 34.42
C SER A 79 -15.59 -35.52 35.88
N ALA A 80 -14.71 -35.93 36.80
CA ALA A 80 -14.95 -35.84 38.25
C ALA A 80 -15.18 -34.41 38.77
N PHE A 81 -14.87 -33.38 37.97
CA PHE A 81 -14.97 -31.97 38.34
C PHE A 81 -15.92 -31.15 37.44
N GLY A 82 -16.81 -31.81 36.70
CA GLY A 82 -17.86 -31.13 35.95
C GLY A 82 -17.46 -30.58 34.58
N VAL A 83 -16.51 -31.22 33.90
CA VAL A 83 -16.31 -31.03 32.46
C VAL A 83 -17.18 -32.03 31.71
N ILE A 84 -18.21 -31.56 31.00
CA ILE A 84 -19.12 -32.40 30.20
C ILE A 84 -18.59 -32.51 28.78
N TYR A 85 -18.57 -33.71 28.21
CA TYR A 85 -18.21 -33.98 26.83
C TYR A 85 -19.46 -34.33 26.01
N PHE A 86 -19.59 -33.71 24.83
CA PHE A 86 -20.75 -33.86 23.97
C PHE A 86 -20.39 -34.08 22.50
N THR A 87 -21.37 -34.54 21.73
CA THR A 87 -21.32 -34.60 20.27
C THR A 87 -22.45 -33.80 19.65
N HIS A 88 -22.18 -33.14 18.53
CA HIS A 88 -23.13 -32.41 17.70
C HIS A 88 -22.99 -32.85 16.23
N PRO A 89 -24.08 -33.12 15.50
CA PRO A 89 -24.01 -33.60 14.11
C PRO A 89 -23.25 -32.68 13.15
N LEU A 90 -23.41 -31.35 13.29
CA LEU A 90 -22.79 -30.38 12.36
C LEU A 90 -21.42 -29.87 12.84
N HIS A 91 -21.19 -29.86 14.15
CA HIS A 91 -20.04 -29.18 14.75
C HIS A 91 -19.06 -30.14 15.43
N GLY A 92 -19.35 -31.44 15.34
CA GLY A 92 -18.48 -32.50 15.85
C GLY A 92 -18.49 -32.59 17.36
N ILE A 93 -17.33 -32.85 17.95
CA ILE A 93 -17.20 -33.02 19.40
C ILE A 93 -16.90 -31.69 20.10
N GLY A 94 -17.36 -31.58 21.34
CA GLY A 94 -17.05 -30.43 22.19
C GLY A 94 -17.07 -30.76 23.67
N ARG A 95 -16.74 -29.76 24.48
CA ARG A 95 -16.81 -29.84 25.94
C ARG A 95 -17.37 -28.56 26.56
N ILE A 96 -18.03 -28.73 27.69
CA ILE A 96 -18.54 -27.66 28.54
C ILE A 96 -17.81 -27.76 29.89
N ASP A 97 -17.07 -26.73 30.26
CA ASP A 97 -16.47 -26.60 31.59
C ASP A 97 -17.42 -25.79 32.48
N LEU A 98 -18.09 -26.48 33.40
CA LEU A 98 -19.09 -25.87 34.27
C LEU A 98 -18.50 -24.86 35.25
N LEU A 99 -17.29 -25.11 35.75
CA LEU A 99 -16.62 -24.22 36.70
C LEU A 99 -16.08 -22.98 36.00
N LYS A 100 -15.54 -23.13 34.78
CA LYS A 100 -15.02 -22.01 33.97
C LYS A 100 -16.08 -21.33 33.11
N ARG A 101 -17.32 -21.83 33.10
CA ARG A 101 -18.44 -21.31 32.30
C ARG A 101 -18.10 -21.23 30.80
N ALA A 102 -17.34 -22.20 30.32
CA ALA A 102 -16.74 -22.17 28.99
C ALA A 102 -17.24 -23.32 28.13
N ILE A 103 -17.58 -23.02 26.88
CA ILE A 103 -17.86 -23.99 25.84
C ILE A 103 -16.68 -24.01 24.88
N HIS A 104 -16.19 -25.20 24.56
CA HIS A 104 -15.17 -25.41 23.54
C HIS A 104 -15.70 -26.38 22.49
N CYS A 105 -15.77 -25.93 21.24
CA CYS A 105 -16.20 -26.74 20.11
C CYS A 105 -15.30 -26.45 18.91
N LYS A 106 -14.52 -27.46 18.48
CA LYS A 106 -13.53 -27.29 17.41
C LYS A 106 -14.19 -26.95 16.07
N GLY A 107 -15.34 -27.55 15.78
CA GLY A 107 -16.12 -27.27 14.56
C GLY A 107 -16.72 -25.87 14.49
N LEU A 108 -16.74 -25.12 15.60
CA LEU A 108 -17.17 -23.70 15.63
C LEU A 108 -16.00 -22.72 15.69
N THR A 109 -14.77 -23.19 15.89
CA THR A 109 -13.62 -22.33 16.22
C THR A 109 -12.40 -22.52 15.31
N GLY A 110 -12.37 -23.55 14.46
CA GLY A 110 -11.28 -23.81 13.52
C GLY A 110 -11.68 -23.70 12.04
N ALA A 111 -10.70 -23.38 11.16
CA ALA A 111 -10.86 -23.29 9.71
C ALA A 111 -10.68 -24.64 8.96
N GLY A 112 -10.71 -25.77 9.69
CA GLY A 112 -10.40 -27.10 9.15
C GLY A 112 -11.64 -27.96 8.89
N SER A 113 -11.52 -28.92 7.97
CA SER A 113 -12.55 -29.91 7.60
C SER A 113 -13.19 -30.60 8.81
N ALA A 114 -14.47 -30.94 8.71
CA ALA A 114 -15.22 -31.67 9.73
C ALA A 114 -14.45 -32.91 10.22
N ASP A 115 -14.12 -32.94 11.52
CA ASP A 115 -13.48 -34.09 12.16
C ASP A 115 -14.40 -35.33 12.02
N ASP A 116 -13.81 -36.51 11.79
CA ASP A 116 -14.53 -37.78 11.89
C ASP A 116 -15.00 -37.98 13.34
N ILE A 117 -16.30 -37.76 13.57
CA ILE A 117 -16.93 -37.82 14.90
C ILE A 117 -16.81 -39.23 15.49
N ASP A 118 -16.89 -40.28 14.68
CA ASP A 118 -16.81 -41.68 15.14
C ASP A 118 -15.42 -42.01 15.70
N GLN A 119 -14.37 -41.46 15.09
CA GLN A 119 -13.00 -41.61 15.61
C GLN A 119 -12.74 -40.71 16.83
N SER A 120 -13.24 -39.48 16.79
CA SER A 120 -12.89 -38.42 17.74
C SER A 120 -13.65 -38.51 19.07
N ALA A 121 -14.88 -39.04 19.08
CA ALA A 121 -15.70 -39.11 20.29
C ALA A 121 -15.13 -39.99 21.41
N THR A 122 -14.20 -40.90 21.09
CA THR A 122 -13.52 -41.72 22.12
C THR A 122 -12.32 -41.01 22.76
N SER A 123 -11.93 -39.84 22.26
CA SER A 123 -10.75 -39.10 22.74
C SER A 123 -10.78 -38.72 24.24
N PRO A 124 -11.91 -38.36 24.88
CA PRO A 124 -11.91 -38.00 26.30
C PRO A 124 -11.43 -39.14 27.20
N PHE A 125 -11.70 -40.39 26.83
CA PHE A 125 -11.27 -41.58 27.56
C PHE A 125 -9.78 -41.90 27.40
N ARG A 126 -9.08 -41.20 26.51
CA ARG A 126 -7.64 -41.35 26.24
C ARG A 126 -6.82 -40.12 26.65
N LEU A 127 -7.46 -39.09 27.21
CA LEU A 127 -6.75 -37.92 27.73
C LEU A 127 -5.77 -38.32 28.84
N PRO A 128 -4.69 -37.56 29.06
CA PRO A 128 -3.86 -37.68 30.27
C PRO A 128 -4.68 -37.46 31.56
N ASP A 129 -4.21 -37.94 32.73
CA ASP A 129 -4.96 -37.82 34.01
C ASP A 129 -5.11 -36.34 34.42
N ASP A 130 -4.02 -35.60 34.28
CA ASP A 130 -3.85 -34.17 34.48
C ASP A 130 -4.83 -33.32 33.65
N SER A 131 -5.20 -33.77 32.45
CA SER A 131 -6.21 -33.07 31.62
C SER A 131 -7.66 -33.25 32.11
N LEU A 132 -7.91 -34.22 32.99
CA LEU A 132 -9.22 -34.48 33.60
C LEU A 132 -9.33 -33.93 35.02
N ASP A 133 -8.23 -33.40 35.56
CA ASP A 133 -8.12 -32.92 36.93
C ASP A 133 -8.44 -31.43 37.06
N LEU A 134 -8.76 -31.01 38.28
CA LEU A 134 -8.87 -29.61 38.67
C LEU A 134 -7.57 -29.20 39.35
N ILE A 135 -6.96 -28.10 38.89
CA ILE A 135 -5.73 -27.58 39.49
C ILE A 135 -6.08 -26.69 40.69
N GLY A 136 -5.49 -27.01 41.85
CA GLY A 136 -5.67 -26.29 43.10
C GLY A 136 -4.84 -25.00 43.18
N PRO A 137 -5.00 -24.21 44.28
CA PRO A 137 -4.31 -22.93 44.48
C PRO A 137 -2.78 -23.04 44.53
N ASP A 138 -2.27 -24.22 44.86
CA ASP A 138 -0.85 -24.57 44.90
C ASP A 138 -0.29 -25.05 43.55
N GLY A 139 -1.10 -25.01 42.49
CA GLY A 139 -0.74 -25.51 41.17
C GLY A 139 -0.72 -27.04 41.07
N GLN A 140 -1.22 -27.77 42.08
CA GLN A 140 -1.24 -29.23 42.08
C GLN A 140 -2.61 -29.79 41.65
N PRO A 141 -2.66 -30.95 40.97
CA PRO A 141 -3.90 -31.66 40.68
C PRO A 141 -4.62 -32.11 41.95
N LEU A 142 -5.95 -31.97 42.00
CA LEU A 142 -6.74 -32.19 43.21
C LEU A 142 -7.37 -33.58 43.31
N PHE A 143 -7.44 -34.37 42.23
CA PHE A 143 -8.19 -35.63 42.22
C PHE A 143 -7.74 -36.61 43.30
N GLU A 144 -6.44 -36.92 43.36
CA GLU A 144 -5.92 -37.88 44.35
C GLU A 144 -6.15 -37.39 45.80
N ALA A 145 -5.98 -36.09 46.03
CA ALA A 145 -6.22 -35.48 47.32
C ALA A 145 -7.72 -35.51 47.70
N ALA A 146 -8.61 -35.29 46.72
CA ALA A 146 -10.06 -35.39 46.89
C ALA A 146 -10.50 -36.83 47.17
N VAL A 147 -9.94 -37.83 46.48
CA VAL A 147 -10.21 -39.25 46.75
C VAL A 147 -9.78 -39.62 48.17
N MET A 148 -8.58 -39.22 48.60
CA MET A 148 -8.09 -39.49 49.96
C MET A 148 -8.97 -38.86 51.04
N LYS A 149 -9.50 -37.66 50.78
CA LYS A 149 -10.27 -36.90 51.78
C LYS A 149 -11.76 -37.23 51.80
N LEU A 150 -12.37 -37.36 50.62
CA LEU A 150 -13.82 -37.43 50.43
C LEU A 150 -14.29 -38.83 50.00
N GLY A 151 -13.37 -39.73 49.68
CA GLY A 151 -13.65 -41.05 49.13
C GLY A 151 -13.79 -41.03 47.59
N PRO A 152 -13.77 -42.22 46.95
CA PRO A 152 -13.80 -42.33 45.49
C PRO A 152 -15.15 -41.91 44.89
N VAL A 153 -15.12 -41.44 43.65
CA VAL A 153 -16.33 -41.04 42.91
C VAL A 153 -17.11 -42.27 42.43
N GLY A 154 -18.37 -42.40 42.86
CA GLY A 154 -19.31 -43.38 42.34
C GLY A 154 -20.01 -42.92 41.06
N VAL A 155 -20.72 -43.85 40.40
CA VAL A 155 -21.53 -43.53 39.20
C VAL A 155 -22.57 -42.45 39.53
N GLY A 156 -22.60 -41.37 38.76
CA GLY A 156 -23.54 -40.28 38.96
C GLY A 156 -23.07 -39.23 39.96
N GLN A 157 -21.86 -39.34 40.51
CA GLN A 157 -21.32 -38.41 41.49
C GLN A 157 -20.20 -37.54 40.91
N CYS A 158 -19.89 -36.41 41.54
CA CYS A 158 -18.72 -35.60 41.22
C CYS A 158 -18.18 -34.88 42.46
N TYR A 159 -16.96 -34.37 42.37
CA TYR A 159 -16.43 -33.41 43.35
C TYR A 159 -16.83 -32.01 42.94
N ALA A 160 -17.49 -31.32 43.86
CA ALA A 160 -18.01 -29.99 43.65
C ALA A 160 -17.65 -29.06 44.83
N PRO A 161 -17.43 -27.76 44.60
CA PRO A 161 -17.32 -26.78 45.67
C PRO A 161 -18.63 -26.71 46.48
N SER A 162 -18.54 -26.58 47.80
CA SER A 162 -19.68 -26.42 48.73
C SER A 162 -20.48 -25.13 48.50
N SER A 163 -19.87 -24.16 47.83
CA SER A 163 -20.46 -22.90 47.39
C SER A 163 -19.87 -22.55 46.03
N SER A 164 -20.70 -22.09 45.09
CA SER A 164 -20.23 -21.66 43.77
C SER A 164 -19.11 -20.62 43.91
N PRO A 165 -17.89 -20.87 43.40
CA PRO A 165 -16.81 -19.89 43.47
C PRO A 165 -17.23 -18.58 42.80
N GLU A 166 -16.96 -17.45 43.44
CA GLU A 166 -16.99 -16.15 42.77
C GLU A 166 -15.96 -16.16 41.62
N LEU A 167 -16.29 -15.46 40.52
CA LEU A 167 -15.61 -15.49 39.21
C LEU A 167 -14.09 -15.76 39.30
N GLY A 168 -13.62 -16.84 38.66
CA GLY A 168 -12.18 -17.09 38.45
C GLY A 168 -11.38 -17.49 39.68
N GLY A 169 -12.02 -17.69 40.84
CA GLY A 169 -11.36 -18.14 42.06
C GLY A 169 -10.85 -19.58 41.95
N ILE A 170 -9.63 -19.83 42.42
CA ILE A 170 -9.06 -21.17 42.47
C ILE A 170 -9.77 -21.97 43.57
N THR A 171 -10.28 -23.15 43.26
CA THR A 171 -11.02 -24.00 44.20
C THR A 171 -10.06 -24.73 45.16
N PRO A 172 -10.08 -24.45 46.47
CA PRO A 172 -9.27 -25.20 47.43
C PRO A 172 -9.89 -26.57 47.74
N LEU A 173 -9.04 -27.57 48.04
CA LEU A 173 -9.47 -28.91 48.44
C LEU A 173 -10.48 -28.91 49.61
N ASP A 174 -10.37 -27.93 50.51
CA ASP A 174 -11.26 -27.82 51.67
C ASP A 174 -12.70 -27.42 51.34
N SER A 175 -12.92 -26.84 50.16
CA SER A 175 -14.26 -26.51 49.69
C SER A 175 -14.95 -27.67 48.97
N LEU A 176 -14.24 -28.72 48.60
CA LEU A 176 -14.81 -29.81 47.80
C LEU A 176 -15.69 -30.75 48.64
N GLN A 177 -16.78 -31.19 48.03
CA GLN A 177 -17.71 -32.19 48.53
C GLN A 177 -18.03 -33.19 47.43
N LEU A 178 -18.33 -34.43 47.82
CA LEU A 178 -18.84 -35.45 46.90
C LEU A 178 -20.36 -35.31 46.81
N VAL A 179 -20.88 -35.01 45.62
CA VAL A 179 -22.30 -34.68 45.39
C VAL A 179 -22.89 -35.46 44.21
N ASP A 180 -24.22 -35.40 44.05
CA ASP A 180 -24.91 -35.87 42.83
C ASP A 180 -24.58 -34.95 41.65
N ALA A 181 -24.01 -35.51 40.59
CA ALA A 181 -23.48 -34.75 39.47
C ALA A 181 -24.59 -34.06 38.65
N PRO A 182 -25.65 -34.74 38.17
CA PRO A 182 -26.73 -34.08 37.43
C PRO A 182 -27.41 -32.95 38.19
N ALA A 183 -27.74 -33.14 39.47
CA ALA A 183 -28.37 -32.10 40.29
C ALA A 183 -27.45 -30.89 40.49
N HIS A 184 -26.16 -31.13 40.73
CA HIS A 184 -25.18 -30.06 40.86
C HIS A 184 -24.97 -29.29 39.55
N PHE A 185 -24.81 -30.01 38.44
CA PHE A 185 -24.61 -29.40 37.11
C PHE A 185 -25.81 -28.55 36.69
N LEU A 186 -27.03 -29.03 36.96
CA LEU A 186 -28.25 -28.27 36.70
C LEU A 186 -28.32 -26.99 37.53
N THR A 187 -27.92 -27.05 38.80
CA THR A 187 -27.84 -25.87 39.66
C THR A 187 -26.89 -24.84 39.07
N ILE A 188 -25.69 -25.23 38.64
CA ILE A 188 -24.75 -24.30 37.98
C ILE A 188 -25.38 -23.70 36.72
N ALA A 189 -25.96 -24.54 35.87
CA ALA A 189 -26.50 -24.12 34.58
C ALA A 189 -27.64 -23.08 34.71
N GLN A 190 -28.43 -23.12 35.80
CA GLN A 190 -29.52 -22.16 36.03
C GLN A 190 -29.05 -20.78 36.50
N PHE A 191 -27.85 -20.67 37.07
CA PHE A 191 -27.35 -19.43 37.70
C PHE A 191 -26.19 -18.77 36.94
N THR A 192 -25.87 -19.25 35.73
CA THR A 192 -24.79 -18.68 34.93
C THR A 192 -25.09 -18.72 33.43
N THR A 193 -24.45 -17.82 32.69
CA THR A 193 -24.31 -17.92 31.24
C THR A 193 -22.97 -18.56 30.90
N PHE A 194 -22.90 -19.17 29.71
CA PHE A 194 -21.72 -19.84 29.20
C PHE A 194 -21.19 -19.11 27.96
N GLN A 195 -19.87 -19.07 27.80
CA GLN A 195 -19.22 -18.40 26.67
C GLN A 195 -18.49 -19.41 25.78
N LEU A 196 -18.65 -19.28 24.47
CA LEU A 196 -17.86 -20.02 23.49
C LEU A 196 -16.44 -19.44 23.43
N LEU A 197 -15.43 -20.28 23.68
CA LEU A 197 -14.02 -19.87 23.69
C LEU A 197 -13.21 -20.62 22.63
N ARG A 198 -12.31 -19.91 21.95
CA ARG A 198 -11.32 -20.46 21.03
C ARG A 198 -9.92 -20.40 21.64
N VAL A 199 -9.11 -21.43 21.40
CA VAL A 199 -7.67 -21.40 21.66
C VAL A 199 -6.97 -20.95 20.38
N THR A 200 -6.20 -19.86 20.43
CA THR A 200 -5.43 -19.34 19.29
C THR A 200 -4.21 -20.22 18.99
N SER A 201 -3.56 -20.01 17.84
CA SER A 201 -2.28 -20.64 17.49
C SER A 201 -1.18 -20.39 18.52
N THR A 202 -1.25 -19.28 19.25
CA THR A 202 -0.35 -18.91 20.34
C THR A 202 -0.71 -19.53 21.69
N GLY A 203 -1.79 -20.32 21.76
CA GLY A 203 -2.28 -20.94 23.00
C GLY A 203 -3.14 -20.04 23.89
N ALA A 204 -3.43 -18.80 23.46
CA ALA A 204 -4.30 -17.89 24.20
C ALA A 204 -5.77 -18.32 24.07
N VAL A 205 -6.53 -18.19 25.16
CA VAL A 205 -7.98 -18.50 25.18
C VAL A 205 -8.75 -17.20 25.03
N VAL A 206 -9.49 -17.05 23.94
CA VAL A 206 -10.25 -15.83 23.61
C VAL A 206 -11.75 -16.12 23.40
N PRO A 207 -12.65 -15.21 23.81
CA PRO A 207 -14.08 -15.36 23.54
C PRO A 207 -14.36 -15.23 22.04
N VAL A 208 -15.24 -16.10 21.53
CA VAL A 208 -15.71 -16.02 20.14
C VAL A 208 -16.86 -15.02 20.10
N ARG A 209 -16.66 -13.88 19.41
CA ARG A 209 -17.76 -12.98 19.07
C ARG A 209 -18.57 -13.61 17.94
N ARG A 210 -19.78 -14.06 18.25
CA ARG A 210 -20.72 -14.61 17.27
C ARG A 210 -21.25 -13.48 16.39
N ARG A 211 -21.16 -13.61 15.06
CA ARG A 211 -21.90 -12.73 14.13
C ARG A 211 -23.38 -13.09 14.22
N LEU A 212 -24.23 -12.10 14.49
CA LEU A 212 -25.68 -12.22 14.24
C LEU A 212 -25.88 -12.53 12.75
N PRO A 213 -26.95 -13.25 12.35
CA PRO A 213 -27.25 -13.43 10.93
C PRO A 213 -27.37 -12.06 10.26
N ALA A 214 -26.58 -11.85 9.20
CA ALA A 214 -26.51 -10.58 8.47
C ALA A 214 -27.91 -10.15 8.04
N LEU A 215 -28.25 -8.89 8.34
CA LEU A 215 -29.52 -8.33 7.92
C LEU A 215 -29.61 -8.31 6.39
N THR A 216 -30.80 -8.56 5.85
CA THR A 216 -31.04 -8.31 4.42
C THR A 216 -30.95 -6.81 4.14
N VAL A 217 -30.56 -6.42 2.92
CA VAL A 217 -30.57 -5.01 2.47
C VAL A 217 -31.91 -4.31 2.78
N GLN A 218 -33.04 -4.99 2.62
CA GLN A 218 -34.35 -4.42 2.96
C GLN A 218 -34.53 -4.17 4.46
N GLN A 219 -34.01 -5.05 5.31
CA GLN A 219 -34.04 -4.86 6.76
C GLN A 219 -33.12 -3.74 7.20
N ILE A 220 -31.95 -3.59 6.55
CA ILE A 220 -31.04 -2.46 6.77
C ILE A 220 -31.75 -1.16 6.38
N ALA A 221 -32.30 -1.08 5.16
CA ALA A 221 -33.04 0.09 4.68
C ALA A 221 -34.17 0.52 5.62
N ASN A 222 -34.88 -0.43 6.24
CA ASN A 222 -35.97 -0.13 7.16
C ASN A 222 -35.51 0.33 8.56
N ARG A 223 -34.23 0.16 8.89
CA ARG A 223 -33.64 0.52 10.19
C ARG A 223 -32.85 1.82 10.15
N LEU A 224 -32.51 2.31 8.96
CA LEU A 224 -31.82 3.59 8.81
C LEU A 224 -32.69 4.75 9.28
N ALA A 225 -32.06 5.71 9.94
CA ALA A 225 -32.74 6.92 10.36
C ALA A 225 -33.26 7.73 9.14
N PRO A 226 -34.41 8.43 9.24
CA PRO A 226 -34.99 9.18 8.11
C PRO A 226 -34.08 10.25 7.50
N GLU A 227 -33.15 10.78 8.29
CA GLU A 227 -32.13 11.76 7.92
C GLU A 227 -30.90 11.16 7.24
N CYS A 228 -30.82 9.82 7.13
CA CYS A 228 -29.75 9.14 6.42
C CYS A 228 -29.76 9.56 4.94
N PRO A 229 -28.65 10.10 4.41
CA PRO A 229 -28.59 10.51 3.00
C PRO A 229 -28.49 9.30 2.06
N PHE A 230 -28.18 8.12 2.59
CA PHE A 230 -27.98 6.90 1.83
C PHE A 230 -29.26 6.08 1.69
N LYS A 231 -29.46 5.57 0.48
CA LYS A 231 -30.43 4.51 0.20
C LYS A 231 -29.69 3.19 0.09
N ALA A 232 -29.99 2.26 1.00
CA ALA A 232 -29.48 0.89 0.92
C ALA A 232 -30.16 0.14 -0.25
N VAL A 233 -29.36 -0.32 -1.21
CA VAL A 233 -29.80 -1.06 -2.41
C VAL A 233 -28.93 -2.30 -2.64
N GLN A 234 -29.38 -3.19 -3.52
CA GLN A 234 -28.56 -4.32 -3.95
C GLN A 234 -27.77 -3.92 -5.20
N TYR A 235 -26.54 -4.43 -5.34
CA TYR A 235 -25.70 -4.17 -6.51
C TYR A 235 -26.45 -4.37 -7.84
N LYS A 236 -27.19 -5.46 -7.99
CA LYS A 236 -27.94 -5.77 -9.23
C LYS A 236 -28.95 -4.68 -9.64
N ASP A 237 -29.41 -3.87 -8.68
CA ASP A 237 -30.42 -2.84 -8.93
C ASP A 237 -29.78 -1.59 -9.58
N ILE A 238 -28.46 -1.44 -9.49
CA ILE A 238 -27.69 -0.30 -10.00
C ILE A 238 -26.53 -0.70 -10.94
N ALA A 239 -26.34 -2.00 -11.21
CA ALA A 239 -25.17 -2.51 -11.94
C ALA A 239 -24.96 -1.84 -13.32
N ALA A 240 -26.04 -1.44 -13.99
CA ALA A 240 -25.98 -0.75 -15.28
C ALA A 240 -25.54 0.73 -15.20
N GLU A 241 -25.40 1.28 -14.00
CA GLU A 241 -25.01 2.67 -13.75
C GLU A 241 -23.56 2.79 -13.27
N ILE A 242 -22.89 1.66 -13.04
CA ILE A 242 -21.49 1.65 -12.62
C ILE A 242 -20.63 2.05 -13.83
N PRO A 243 -19.72 3.03 -13.67
CA PRO A 243 -18.80 3.42 -14.73
C PRO A 243 -17.99 2.23 -15.27
N GLU A 244 -17.80 2.15 -16.59
CA GLU A 244 -17.12 1.00 -17.23
C GLU A 244 -15.65 0.85 -16.80
N ASP A 245 -15.03 1.95 -16.39
CA ASP A 245 -13.68 2.05 -15.87
C ASP A 245 -13.56 1.74 -14.36
N SER A 246 -14.68 1.48 -13.66
CA SER A 246 -14.64 1.08 -12.24
C SER A 246 -14.37 -0.41 -12.06
N ILE A 247 -13.59 -0.76 -11.04
CA ILE A 247 -13.33 -2.17 -10.66
C ILE A 247 -14.61 -2.93 -10.27
N TYR A 248 -15.69 -2.22 -9.93
CA TYR A 248 -16.97 -2.83 -9.59
C TYR A 248 -17.85 -3.16 -10.80
N ALA A 249 -17.53 -2.68 -12.02
CA ALA A 249 -18.38 -2.83 -13.20
C ALA A 249 -18.54 -4.28 -13.67
N ASP A 250 -17.47 -5.07 -13.58
CA ASP A 250 -17.40 -6.41 -14.18
C ASP A 250 -18.03 -7.53 -13.31
N GLY A 251 -18.45 -7.20 -12.08
CA GLY A 251 -19.07 -8.12 -11.14
C GLY A 251 -18.17 -9.24 -10.61
N ARG A 252 -16.86 -9.21 -10.87
CA ARG A 252 -15.92 -10.20 -10.31
C ARG A 252 -15.65 -9.96 -8.83
N LEU A 253 -15.60 -8.69 -8.44
CA LEU A 253 -15.32 -8.25 -7.07
C LEU A 253 -16.57 -8.02 -6.23
N ILE A 254 -17.77 -8.12 -6.82
CA ILE A 254 -19.04 -7.86 -6.15
C ILE A 254 -20.14 -8.83 -6.58
N GLN A 255 -20.94 -9.33 -5.63
CA GLN A 255 -22.06 -10.22 -5.91
C GLN A 255 -23.39 -9.44 -6.08
N ALA A 256 -24.29 -9.98 -6.91
CA ALA A 256 -25.58 -9.37 -7.26
C ALA A 256 -26.44 -8.88 -6.07
N ASN A 257 -26.37 -9.55 -4.92
CA ASN A 257 -27.20 -9.24 -3.75
C ASN A 257 -26.46 -8.46 -2.66
N GLU A 258 -25.21 -8.05 -2.88
CA GLU A 258 -24.44 -7.30 -1.89
C GLU A 258 -24.98 -5.88 -1.70
N LEU A 259 -24.77 -5.37 -0.49
CA LEU A 259 -25.22 -4.06 -0.06
C LEU A 259 -24.40 -2.97 -0.73
N VAL A 260 -25.09 -2.03 -1.37
CA VAL A 260 -24.54 -0.78 -1.88
C VAL A 260 -25.32 0.39 -1.31
N LEU A 261 -24.64 1.51 -1.07
CA LEU A 261 -25.26 2.76 -0.64
C LEU A 261 -25.39 3.71 -1.83
N LEU A 262 -26.62 4.16 -2.11
CA LEU A 262 -26.91 5.06 -3.22
C LEU A 262 -27.28 6.46 -2.71
N VAL A 263 -26.71 7.50 -3.34
CA VAL A 263 -27.12 8.90 -3.19
C VAL A 263 -27.62 9.40 -4.55
N GLU A 264 -28.89 9.79 -4.59
CA GLU A 264 -29.60 10.18 -5.83
C GLU A 264 -29.12 11.52 -6.44
N GLY A 265 -28.41 12.35 -5.67
CA GLY A 265 -27.91 13.66 -6.09
C GLY A 265 -26.62 14.01 -5.35
N ASP A 266 -26.50 15.26 -4.92
CA ASP A 266 -25.31 15.71 -4.18
C ASP A 266 -25.30 15.17 -2.74
N LEU A 267 -24.12 14.71 -2.30
CA LEU A 267 -23.85 14.30 -0.93
C LEU A 267 -23.17 15.45 -0.16
N ARG A 268 -23.69 15.78 1.02
CA ARG A 268 -23.06 16.72 1.95
C ARG A 268 -22.96 16.11 3.34
N LEU A 269 -21.74 15.99 3.87
CA LEU A 269 -21.47 15.47 5.21
C LEU A 269 -20.37 16.28 5.89
N ASP A 270 -20.28 16.20 7.22
CA ASP A 270 -19.14 16.76 7.97
C ASP A 270 -17.90 15.86 7.80
N THR A 271 -18.08 14.55 8.01
CA THR A 271 -17.07 13.51 7.85
C THR A 271 -17.67 12.30 7.16
N LEU A 272 -16.85 11.53 6.46
CA LEU A 272 -17.23 10.24 5.89
C LEU A 272 -16.24 9.17 6.38
N ASP A 273 -16.75 8.19 7.10
CA ASP A 273 -16.07 6.98 7.50
C ASP A 273 -16.38 5.90 6.48
N LEU A 274 -15.36 5.32 5.85
CA LEU A 274 -15.51 4.24 4.86
C LEU A 274 -15.37 2.85 5.49
N ASP A 275 -14.94 2.75 6.75
CA ASP A 275 -14.95 1.48 7.48
C ASP A 275 -16.39 1.14 7.90
N ASP A 276 -17.15 2.15 8.34
CA ASP A 276 -18.59 2.05 8.62
C ASP A 276 -19.36 3.32 8.21
N PRO A 277 -19.74 3.45 6.93
CA PRO A 277 -20.45 4.63 6.45
C PRO A 277 -21.87 4.77 7.00
N LEU A 278 -22.42 3.75 7.67
CA LEU A 278 -23.77 3.80 8.23
C LEU A 278 -23.77 4.08 9.74
N ALA A 279 -22.62 4.00 10.44
CA ALA A 279 -22.51 4.18 11.89
C ALA A 279 -23.31 5.36 12.47
N PRO A 280 -23.37 6.54 11.83
CA PRO A 280 -24.16 7.66 12.36
C PRO A 280 -25.69 7.47 12.33
N TRP A 281 -26.20 6.50 11.56
CA TRP A 281 -27.61 6.33 11.24
C TRP A 281 -28.20 4.97 11.63
N HIS A 282 -27.45 4.14 12.37
CA HIS A 282 -27.97 2.90 12.98
C HIS A 282 -27.59 2.78 14.46
N GLU A 283 -28.40 2.03 15.23
CA GLU A 283 -28.14 1.77 16.66
C GLU A 283 -27.31 0.49 16.89
N ASP A 284 -27.42 -0.50 16.00
CA ASP A 284 -26.76 -1.80 16.10
C ASP A 284 -25.99 -2.10 14.80
N ASP A 285 -24.77 -2.66 14.91
CA ASP A 285 -23.99 -3.12 13.76
C ASP A 285 -24.83 -4.09 12.89
N PRO A 286 -25.10 -3.75 11.61
CA PRO A 286 -25.92 -4.58 10.73
C PRO A 286 -25.27 -5.92 10.37
N GLY A 287 -23.99 -6.14 10.74
CA GLY A 287 -23.23 -7.35 10.46
C GLY A 287 -22.90 -7.53 8.98
N GLN A 288 -23.10 -6.49 8.17
CA GLN A 288 -22.84 -6.43 6.74
C GLN A 288 -22.27 -5.07 6.38
N CYS A 289 -21.04 -5.05 5.87
CA CYS A 289 -20.40 -3.84 5.33
C CYS A 289 -20.98 -3.55 3.94
N ALA A 290 -21.18 -2.26 3.64
CA ALA A 290 -21.46 -1.83 2.28
C ALA A 290 -20.22 -2.03 1.42
N ARG A 291 -20.39 -2.45 0.16
CA ARG A 291 -19.27 -2.64 -0.76
C ARG A 291 -18.73 -1.32 -1.28
N PHE A 292 -19.63 -0.42 -1.65
CA PHE A 292 -19.29 0.95 -2.02
C PHE A 292 -20.47 1.89 -1.84
N ILE A 293 -20.19 3.18 -1.96
CA ILE A 293 -21.15 4.27 -2.05
C ILE A 293 -21.15 4.78 -3.49
N LEU A 294 -22.32 4.88 -4.13
CA LEU A 294 -22.50 5.57 -5.41
C LEU A 294 -23.21 6.90 -5.19
N VAL A 295 -22.54 8.00 -5.52
CA VAL A 295 -23.08 9.36 -5.51
C VAL A 295 -23.31 9.83 -6.93
N ARG A 296 -24.58 9.97 -7.34
CA ARG A 296 -24.94 10.42 -8.71
C ARG A 296 -24.64 11.89 -8.99
N GLY A 297 -24.39 12.68 -7.94
CA GLY A 297 -24.00 14.10 -8.04
C GLY A 297 -22.59 14.36 -7.55
N ASN A 298 -22.39 15.51 -6.92
CA ASN A 298 -21.15 15.92 -6.28
C ASN A 298 -21.11 15.45 -4.82
N ALA A 299 -19.92 15.25 -4.27
CA ALA A 299 -19.72 14.95 -2.86
C ALA A 299 -18.92 16.08 -2.18
N GLU A 300 -19.47 16.68 -1.13
CA GLU A 300 -18.83 17.70 -0.31
C GLU A 300 -18.74 17.21 1.14
N ILE A 301 -17.53 16.80 1.55
CA ILE A 301 -17.24 16.26 2.87
C ILE A 301 -16.40 17.29 3.62
N ALA A 302 -17.01 18.04 4.54
CA ALA A 302 -16.41 19.27 5.06
C ALA A 302 -15.03 19.09 5.69
N ARG A 303 -14.82 18.02 6.45
CA ARG A 303 -13.59 17.78 7.23
C ARG A 303 -12.74 16.67 6.66
N HIS A 304 -13.22 15.43 6.66
CA HIS A 304 -12.41 14.34 6.15
C HIS A 304 -13.20 13.14 5.65
N VAL A 305 -12.65 12.50 4.62
CA VAL A 305 -12.95 11.13 4.22
C VAL A 305 -11.86 10.24 4.80
N HIS A 306 -12.21 9.13 5.42
CA HIS A 306 -11.21 8.24 6.00
C HIS A 306 -11.57 6.76 5.97
N SER A 307 -10.54 5.93 6.05
CA SER A 307 -10.61 4.49 6.32
C SER A 307 -9.35 4.08 7.09
N LEU A 308 -9.52 3.26 8.12
CA LEU A 308 -8.43 2.64 8.88
C LEU A 308 -8.31 1.13 8.58
N GLU A 309 -9.37 0.48 8.07
CA GLU A 309 -9.35 -0.91 7.64
C GLU A 309 -9.02 -1.00 6.15
N THR A 310 -7.76 -1.25 5.82
CA THR A 310 -7.33 -1.30 4.44
C THR A 310 -7.71 -2.59 3.72
N ASP A 311 -8.17 -3.64 4.40
CA ASP A 311 -8.67 -4.88 3.77
C ASP A 311 -10.19 -5.03 3.93
N GLY A 312 -10.93 -4.34 3.04
CA GLY A 312 -12.39 -4.48 2.95
C GLY A 312 -13.21 -3.24 3.29
N ALA A 313 -12.59 -2.06 3.32
CA ALA A 313 -13.29 -0.77 3.39
C ALA A 313 -14.30 -0.57 2.25
N CYS A 314 -15.31 0.26 2.52
CA CYS A 314 -16.32 0.64 1.55
C CYS A 314 -15.72 1.56 0.48
N GLY A 315 -15.86 1.19 -0.79
CA GLY A 315 -15.50 2.06 -1.92
C GLY A 315 -16.35 3.33 -2.01
N LEU A 316 -15.89 4.31 -2.80
CA LEU A 316 -16.61 5.57 -3.04
C LEU A 316 -16.56 5.97 -4.51
N LEU A 317 -17.70 5.93 -5.18
CA LEU A 317 -17.86 6.33 -6.58
C LEU A 317 -18.69 7.62 -6.63
N VAL A 318 -18.09 8.71 -7.10
CA VAL A 318 -18.73 10.01 -7.25
C VAL A 318 -18.82 10.34 -8.73
N SER A 319 -20.02 10.50 -9.28
CA SER A 319 -20.20 10.83 -10.70
C SER A 319 -19.74 12.26 -11.03
N GLY A 320 -19.83 13.19 -10.07
CA GLY A 320 -19.38 14.58 -10.19
C GLY A 320 -18.07 14.87 -9.45
N ASP A 321 -17.97 16.09 -8.91
CA ASP A 321 -16.80 16.56 -8.17
C ASP A 321 -16.79 16.03 -6.72
N LEU A 322 -15.60 15.73 -6.18
CA LEU A 322 -15.38 15.42 -4.77
C LEU A 322 -14.57 16.55 -4.10
N THR A 323 -15.13 17.17 -3.07
CA THR A 323 -14.45 18.18 -2.25
C THR A 323 -14.34 17.72 -0.81
N THR A 324 -13.13 17.75 -0.26
CA THR A 324 -12.90 17.54 1.18
C THR A 324 -11.74 18.35 1.73
N THR A 325 -11.59 18.44 3.06
CA THR A 325 -10.41 19.06 3.66
C THR A 325 -9.25 18.06 3.74
N ASN A 326 -9.50 16.83 4.19
CA ASN A 326 -8.50 15.76 4.23
C ASN A 326 -9.06 14.42 3.72
N ALA A 327 -8.21 13.59 3.14
CA ALA A 327 -8.50 12.21 2.77
C ALA A 327 -7.38 11.31 3.30
N ILE A 328 -7.73 10.35 4.16
CA ILE A 328 -6.82 9.31 4.70
C ILE A 328 -7.46 7.96 4.36
N VAL A 329 -7.08 7.37 3.24
CA VAL A 329 -7.83 6.25 2.63
C VAL A 329 -6.89 5.12 2.27
N GLY A 330 -7.41 3.93 1.96
CA GLY A 330 -6.55 2.83 1.57
C GLY A 330 -7.25 1.49 1.35
N GLY A 331 -6.84 0.78 0.29
CA GLY A 331 -7.31 -0.57 -0.03
C GLY A 331 -8.69 -0.72 -0.69
N GLN A 332 -9.42 0.38 -0.91
CA GLN A 332 -10.67 0.43 -1.67
C GLN A 332 -10.53 1.25 -2.95
N GLU A 333 -11.44 1.09 -3.93
CA GLU A 333 -11.59 2.07 -5.02
C GLU A 333 -12.28 3.36 -4.52
N ILE A 334 -11.65 4.50 -4.82
CA ILE A 334 -12.29 5.82 -4.81
C ILE A 334 -12.24 6.37 -6.22
N ARG A 335 -13.40 6.49 -6.86
CA ARG A 335 -13.53 6.99 -8.22
C ARG A 335 -14.25 8.33 -8.25
N VAL A 336 -13.62 9.35 -8.84
CA VAL A 336 -14.18 10.71 -8.99
C VAL A 336 -14.33 11.02 -10.48
N GLY A 337 -15.58 11.08 -10.96
CA GLY A 337 -15.90 11.38 -12.35
C GLY A 337 -15.70 12.84 -12.76
N GLY A 338 -15.63 13.75 -11.78
CA GLY A 338 -15.29 15.16 -11.96
C GLY A 338 -13.93 15.50 -11.35
N ASN A 339 -13.82 16.70 -10.79
CA ASN A 339 -12.61 17.22 -10.16
C ASN A 339 -12.50 16.76 -8.70
N LEU A 340 -11.28 16.49 -8.26
CA LEU A 340 -10.95 16.24 -6.86
C LEU A 340 -10.33 17.50 -6.25
N LEU A 341 -10.97 18.05 -5.22
CA LEU A 341 -10.42 19.13 -4.41
C LEU A 341 -10.22 18.66 -2.97
N VAL A 342 -8.97 18.50 -2.58
CA VAL A 342 -8.55 18.27 -1.19
C VAL A 342 -7.87 19.53 -0.67
N ARG A 343 -8.38 20.15 0.39
CA ARG A 343 -7.83 21.45 0.85
C ARG A 343 -6.47 21.31 1.54
N GLU A 344 -6.25 20.19 2.23
CA GLU A 344 -5.04 19.89 2.98
C GLU A 344 -4.43 18.56 2.49
N LEU A 345 -4.56 17.48 3.26
CA LEU A 345 -3.88 16.20 3.03
C LEU A 345 -4.72 15.25 2.19
N CYS A 346 -4.14 14.68 1.14
CA CYS A 346 -4.62 13.47 0.48
C CYS A 346 -3.55 12.39 0.61
N TRP A 347 -3.83 11.35 1.39
CA TRP A 347 -2.96 10.19 1.56
C TRP A 347 -3.76 8.91 1.31
N GLY A 348 -3.21 8.06 0.46
CA GLY A 348 -3.68 6.72 0.21
C GLY A 348 -2.64 5.69 0.64
N ASP A 349 -3.06 4.62 1.31
CA ASP A 349 -2.23 3.51 1.78
C ASP A 349 -2.76 2.14 1.33
N TYR A 350 -1.90 1.12 1.26
CA TYR A 350 -2.23 -0.28 0.91
C TYR A 350 -2.57 -0.55 -0.56
N ASN A 351 -1.73 -1.36 -1.20
CA ASN A 351 -1.72 -1.68 -2.64
C ASN A 351 -2.94 -2.41 -3.26
N HIS A 352 -4.00 -2.70 -2.51
CA HIS A 352 -5.18 -3.42 -3.03
C HIS A 352 -6.28 -2.52 -3.61
N GLY A 353 -6.19 -1.21 -3.45
CA GLY A 353 -7.17 -0.24 -3.95
C GLY A 353 -6.56 0.82 -4.86
N GLU A 354 -7.42 1.71 -5.35
CA GLU A 354 -7.02 2.82 -6.21
C GLU A 354 -7.86 4.08 -6.00
N LEU A 355 -7.22 5.24 -6.11
CA LEU A 355 -7.88 6.52 -6.37
C LEU A 355 -7.81 6.81 -7.86
N HIS A 356 -8.96 6.88 -8.54
CA HIS A 356 -9.07 7.30 -9.94
C HIS A 356 -9.84 8.61 -10.06
N VAL A 357 -9.23 9.62 -10.67
CA VAL A 357 -9.85 10.94 -10.89
C VAL A 357 -9.83 11.29 -12.38
N VAL A 358 -11.01 11.39 -12.97
CA VAL A 358 -11.19 11.74 -14.39
C VAL A 358 -10.93 13.24 -14.64
N GLY A 359 -11.30 14.09 -13.69
CA GLY A 359 -11.08 15.54 -13.78
C GLY A 359 -9.71 15.97 -13.28
N SER A 360 -9.56 17.28 -13.04
CA SER A 360 -8.33 17.82 -12.43
C SER A 360 -8.31 17.60 -10.92
N THR A 361 -7.11 17.41 -10.37
CA THR A 361 -6.89 17.24 -8.94
C THR A 361 -6.18 18.45 -8.36
N LYS A 362 -6.65 18.92 -7.21
CA LYS A 362 -5.98 19.94 -6.40
C LYS A 362 -5.85 19.50 -4.95
N ALA A 363 -4.63 19.51 -4.43
CA ALA A 363 -4.30 19.17 -3.05
C ALA A 363 -3.29 20.15 -2.45
N ALA A 364 -3.20 20.27 -1.12
CA ALA A 364 -2.04 20.95 -0.52
C ALA A 364 -0.86 19.98 -0.44
N LEU A 365 -1.07 18.84 0.21
CA LEU A 365 -0.12 17.74 0.30
C LEU A 365 -0.77 16.48 -0.27
N LEU A 366 -0.16 15.91 -1.30
CA LEU A 366 -0.53 14.60 -1.84
C LEU A 366 0.58 13.61 -1.46
N ILE A 367 0.24 12.57 -0.70
CA ILE A 367 1.15 11.49 -0.33
C ILE A 367 0.68 10.22 -1.01
N GLN A 368 1.54 9.67 -1.86
CA GLN A 368 1.29 8.42 -2.55
C GLN A 368 2.26 7.36 -2.02
N THR A 369 1.76 6.43 -1.20
CA THR A 369 2.53 5.24 -0.82
C THR A 369 2.31 4.12 -1.84
N ASP A 370 2.03 2.90 -1.41
CA ASP A 370 1.76 1.74 -2.25
C ASP A 370 0.32 1.72 -2.81
N TYR A 371 -0.54 2.65 -2.41
CA TYR A 371 -1.89 2.85 -2.97
C TYR A 371 -1.84 3.47 -4.37
N SER A 372 -2.54 2.84 -5.33
CA SER A 372 -2.59 3.33 -6.72
C SER A 372 -3.33 4.67 -6.78
N MET A 373 -2.76 5.65 -7.48
CA MET A 373 -3.39 6.95 -7.71
C MET A 373 -3.26 7.32 -9.19
N GLN A 374 -4.39 7.33 -9.89
CA GLN A 374 -4.53 7.62 -11.30
C GLN A 374 -5.27 8.95 -11.49
N PHE A 375 -4.72 9.81 -12.35
CA PHE A 375 -5.24 11.15 -12.60
C PHE A 375 -5.22 11.42 -14.11
N ASP A 376 -6.41 11.48 -14.73
CA ASP A 376 -6.55 11.76 -16.16
C ASP A 376 -6.39 13.27 -16.45
N GLY A 377 -6.79 14.10 -15.48
CA GLY A 377 -6.64 15.55 -15.54
C GLY A 377 -5.38 16.09 -14.87
N SER A 378 -5.19 17.41 -14.94
CA SER A 378 -4.01 18.07 -14.34
C SER A 378 -3.98 17.91 -12.81
N VAL A 379 -2.80 17.66 -12.26
CA VAL A 379 -2.57 17.57 -10.80
C VAL A 379 -1.85 18.81 -10.31
N GLN A 380 -2.50 19.58 -9.44
CA GLN A 380 -1.94 20.76 -8.78
C GLN A 380 -1.80 20.51 -7.29
N CYS A 381 -0.58 20.31 -6.83
CA CYS A 381 -0.25 20.18 -5.41
C CYS A 381 0.73 21.26 -4.97
N VAL A 382 0.69 21.64 -3.68
CA VAL A 382 1.79 22.43 -3.12
C VAL A 382 3.00 21.52 -2.94
N ARG A 383 2.80 20.33 -2.36
CA ARG A 383 3.82 19.29 -2.24
C ARG A 383 3.23 17.93 -2.62
N ARG A 384 4.06 17.10 -3.26
CA ARG A 384 3.79 15.69 -3.53
C ARG A 384 4.92 14.88 -2.96
N LEU A 385 4.59 13.94 -2.10
CA LEU A 385 5.50 12.93 -1.58
C LEU A 385 5.09 11.59 -2.16
N ASP A 386 6.07 10.82 -2.60
CA ASP A 386 5.93 9.39 -2.84
C ASP A 386 6.64 8.64 -1.70
N ASP A 387 6.57 7.31 -1.68
CA ASP A 387 7.32 6.47 -0.73
C ASP A 387 8.79 6.90 -0.56
N GLU A 388 9.46 7.30 -1.65
CA GLU A 388 10.84 7.80 -1.58
C GLU A 388 10.91 9.15 -0.89
N GLY A 389 9.99 10.07 -1.15
CA GLY A 389 9.86 11.29 -0.37
C GLY A 389 9.53 11.05 1.10
N ILE A 390 8.93 9.92 1.47
CA ILE A 390 8.75 9.56 2.88
C ILE A 390 10.08 9.14 3.52
N ILE A 391 10.87 8.34 2.80
CA ILE A 391 12.14 7.76 3.27
C ILE A 391 13.29 8.79 3.22
N GLU A 392 13.36 9.59 2.16
CA GLU A 392 14.41 10.56 1.87
C GLU A 392 14.05 11.99 2.27
N ASP A 393 12.81 12.46 2.08
CA ASP A 393 12.45 13.88 2.23
C ASP A 393 12.06 14.29 3.67
N GLU A 394 12.61 13.62 4.70
CA GLU A 394 12.35 13.95 6.10
C GLU A 394 10.85 14.17 6.36
N ILE A 395 9.99 13.15 6.20
CA ILE A 395 8.52 13.28 6.35
C ILE A 395 8.09 14.04 7.62
N GLU A 396 8.91 13.98 8.67
CA GLU A 396 8.81 14.78 9.90
C GLU A 396 8.81 16.31 9.70
N GLN A 397 9.30 16.83 8.58
CA GLN A 397 9.18 18.24 8.19
C GLN A 397 7.76 18.61 7.75
N PHE A 398 7.05 17.67 7.11
CA PHE A 398 5.75 17.89 6.51
C PHE A 398 4.61 17.45 7.42
N ILE A 399 4.80 16.39 8.20
CA ILE A 399 3.79 15.77 9.04
C ILE A 399 4.11 16.01 10.51
N GLU A 400 3.08 16.24 11.32
CA GLU A 400 3.22 16.42 12.76
C GLU A 400 3.80 15.15 13.42
N PRO A 401 4.76 15.25 14.36
CA PRO A 401 5.48 14.09 14.89
C PRO A 401 4.59 13.04 15.60
N ASP A 402 3.44 13.44 16.13
CA ASP A 402 2.49 12.52 16.76
C ASP A 402 1.68 11.71 15.74
N CYS A 403 1.77 12.05 14.44
CA CYS A 403 1.18 11.30 13.33
C CYS A 403 2.20 10.37 12.65
N LEU A 404 3.38 10.20 13.24
CA LEU A 404 4.47 9.39 12.71
C LEU A 404 4.87 8.30 13.71
N THR A 405 5.20 7.13 13.18
CA THR A 405 5.74 5.99 13.95
C THR A 405 7.06 5.54 13.36
N ARG A 406 7.91 4.88 14.17
CA ARG A 406 9.14 4.25 13.69
C ARG A 406 8.94 2.74 13.71
N GLU A 407 9.39 2.07 12.66
CA GLU A 407 9.33 0.61 12.57
C GLU A 407 10.17 -0.07 13.66
N SER A 408 11.21 0.60 14.17
CA SER A 408 12.04 0.13 15.27
C SER A 408 12.60 1.26 16.13
N GLU A 409 13.15 0.91 17.30
CA GLU A 409 13.85 1.87 18.19
C GLU A 409 15.23 2.29 17.65
N ASP A 410 15.65 1.79 16.49
CA ASP A 410 16.92 2.15 15.85
C ASP A 410 16.90 3.65 15.45
N PRO A 411 17.92 4.44 15.82
CA PRO A 411 18.09 5.81 15.35
C PRO A 411 18.06 5.97 13.83
N ASP A 412 18.36 4.92 13.06
CA ASP A 412 18.34 4.91 11.60
C ASP A 412 17.03 4.31 11.02
N SER A 413 16.04 4.00 11.87
CA SER A 413 14.73 3.48 11.44
C SER A 413 13.92 4.52 10.69
N VAL A 414 13.29 4.11 9.59
CA VAL A 414 12.43 4.94 8.74
C VAL A 414 11.15 5.35 9.49
N TRP A 415 10.67 6.56 9.21
CA TRP A 415 9.38 7.06 9.67
C TRP A 415 8.25 6.50 8.79
N SER A 416 7.20 6.00 9.43
CA SER A 416 5.96 5.59 8.78
C SER A 416 4.80 6.46 9.25
N LEU A 417 3.78 6.60 8.41
CA LEU A 417 2.58 7.37 8.69
C LEU A 417 1.60 6.54 9.54
N ASP A 418 1.00 7.18 10.55
CA ASP A 418 0.01 6.54 11.41
C ASP A 418 -1.39 7.11 11.13
N ALA A 419 -2.18 6.37 10.33
CA ALA A 419 -3.54 6.75 9.97
C ALA A 419 -4.46 6.95 11.18
N GLY A 420 -4.31 6.12 12.23
CA GLY A 420 -5.08 6.24 13.46
C GLY A 420 -4.77 7.54 14.19
N ALA A 421 -3.49 7.84 14.39
CA ALA A 421 -3.06 9.07 15.05
C ALA A 421 -3.42 10.33 14.25
N MET A 422 -3.32 10.28 12.91
CA MET A 422 -3.80 11.36 12.05
C MET A 422 -5.31 11.59 12.22
N LEU A 423 -6.11 10.53 12.22
CA LEU A 423 -7.56 10.63 12.39
C LEU A 423 -7.92 11.20 13.76
N GLU A 424 -7.25 10.78 14.84
CA GLU A 424 -7.44 11.36 16.18
C GLU A 424 -7.19 12.88 16.18
N ARG A 425 -6.13 13.31 15.50
CA ARG A 425 -5.73 14.72 15.40
C ARG A 425 -6.74 15.53 14.58
N LEU A 426 -7.17 15.01 13.42
CA LEU A 426 -8.21 15.63 12.59
C LEU A 426 -9.55 15.71 13.33
N THR A 427 -9.92 14.67 14.07
CA THR A 427 -11.15 14.62 14.89
C THR A 427 -11.12 15.70 15.97
N ALA A 428 -9.96 15.94 16.58
CA ALA A 428 -9.73 17.03 17.52
C ALA A 428 -9.68 18.44 16.89
N GLY A 429 -9.84 18.55 15.56
CA GLY A 429 -9.84 19.82 14.82
C GLY A 429 -8.44 20.42 14.64
N LYS A 430 -7.39 19.60 14.75
CA LYS A 430 -6.00 20.01 14.51
C LYS A 430 -5.56 19.54 13.12
N SER A 431 -4.65 20.28 12.49
CA SER A 431 -4.05 19.85 11.22
C SER A 431 -3.00 18.75 11.47
N VAL A 432 -2.87 17.85 10.50
CA VAL A 432 -1.82 16.83 10.43
C VAL A 432 -0.55 17.39 9.78
N ILE A 433 -0.69 18.46 8.99
CA ILE A 433 0.41 19.04 8.22
C ILE A 433 1.10 20.14 9.02
N ARG A 434 2.43 20.14 9.01
CA ARG A 434 3.28 21.24 9.44
C ARG A 434 3.32 22.32 8.36
N ALA A 435 2.87 23.53 8.69
CA ALA A 435 2.82 24.66 7.76
C ALA A 435 4.21 25.06 7.24
N GLU A 436 5.26 24.84 8.04
CA GLU A 436 6.65 25.12 7.68
C GLU A 436 7.12 24.21 6.54
N GLY A 437 6.89 22.89 6.64
CA GLY A 437 7.24 21.93 5.59
C GLY A 437 6.55 22.23 4.27
N LEU A 438 5.25 22.57 4.32
CA LEU A 438 4.49 22.92 3.12
C LEU A 438 5.01 24.20 2.42
N SER A 439 5.61 25.11 3.19
CA SER A 439 6.17 26.37 2.69
C SER A 439 7.64 26.25 2.25
N ALA A 440 8.37 25.24 2.72
CA ALA A 440 9.76 24.99 2.36
C ALA A 440 9.85 24.57 0.88
N PRO A 441 10.69 25.21 0.05
CA PRO A 441 10.71 24.96 -1.39
C PRO A 441 11.05 23.49 -1.69
N ASP A 442 10.36 22.90 -2.67
CA ASP A 442 10.59 21.50 -3.08
C ASP A 442 12.07 21.35 -3.47
N PRO A 443 12.84 20.48 -2.80
CA PRO A 443 14.25 20.27 -3.13
C PRO A 443 14.45 19.93 -4.61
N LEU A 444 13.50 19.21 -5.23
CA LEU A 444 13.57 18.85 -6.64
C LEU A 444 13.28 20.03 -7.60
N LEU A 445 12.73 21.13 -7.08
CA LEU A 445 12.57 22.40 -7.79
C LEU A 445 13.67 23.41 -7.44
N CYS A 446 14.54 23.11 -6.47
CA CYS A 446 15.62 23.99 -6.05
C CYS A 446 16.88 23.71 -6.87
N THR A 447 17.33 24.69 -7.65
CA THR A 447 18.64 24.63 -8.33
C THR A 447 19.70 25.37 -7.53
N VAL A 448 20.91 24.83 -7.50
CA VAL A 448 22.08 25.52 -6.92
C VAL A 448 22.53 26.61 -7.89
N ASN A 449 22.47 27.88 -7.48
CA ASN A 449 22.93 28.97 -8.33
C ASN A 449 24.46 28.91 -8.50
N LEU A 450 24.91 28.60 -9.71
CA LEU A 450 26.33 28.54 -10.08
C LEU A 450 26.99 29.92 -10.25
N PHE A 451 26.21 31.00 -10.32
CA PHE A 451 26.70 32.31 -10.73
C PHE A 451 26.69 33.30 -9.56
N GLY A 452 27.79 34.04 -9.39
CA GLY A 452 27.91 35.09 -8.36
C GLY A 452 27.10 36.35 -8.65
N ASP A 453 26.72 36.58 -9.91
CA ASP A 453 25.87 37.68 -10.34
C ASP A 453 25.11 37.33 -11.65
N ALA A 454 24.16 38.20 -12.03
CA ALA A 454 23.33 38.05 -13.23
C ALA A 454 23.88 38.83 -14.44
N THR A 455 25.15 39.25 -14.42
CA THR A 455 25.72 40.11 -15.46
C THR A 455 26.13 39.31 -16.69
N VAL A 456 26.08 39.95 -17.86
CA VAL A 456 26.71 39.41 -19.08
C VAL A 456 28.20 39.71 -19.00
N SER A 457 28.96 38.79 -18.41
CA SER A 457 30.41 38.90 -18.20
C SER A 457 31.17 37.75 -18.89
N PRO A 458 32.46 37.92 -19.22
CA PRO A 458 33.27 36.83 -19.77
C PRO A 458 33.30 35.59 -18.87
N ASP A 459 33.36 35.78 -17.55
CA ASP A 459 33.40 34.65 -16.59
C ASP A 459 32.07 33.87 -16.61
N ASN A 460 30.93 34.57 -16.57
CA ASN A 460 29.61 33.92 -16.66
C ASN A 460 29.43 33.24 -18.03
N PHE A 461 29.93 33.87 -19.10
CA PHE A 461 29.90 33.29 -20.44
C PHE A 461 30.70 31.98 -20.50
N LEU A 462 31.95 31.98 -20.01
CA LEU A 462 32.79 30.79 -19.97
C LEU A 462 32.16 29.68 -19.14
N ARG A 463 31.48 30.02 -18.04
CA ARG A 463 30.81 29.01 -17.21
C ARG A 463 29.63 28.36 -17.93
N ILE A 464 28.84 29.13 -18.68
CA ILE A 464 27.74 28.62 -19.52
C ILE A 464 28.31 27.69 -20.61
N CYS A 465 29.43 28.06 -21.21
CA CYS A 465 30.08 27.31 -22.29
C CYS A 465 31.17 26.33 -21.81
N ALA A 466 31.15 25.95 -20.53
CA ALA A 466 32.23 25.16 -19.95
C ALA A 466 32.22 23.72 -20.52
N GLU A 467 33.42 23.13 -20.62
CA GLU A 467 33.60 21.81 -21.24
C GLU A 467 32.92 20.66 -20.46
N ASP A 468 32.60 20.87 -19.16
CA ASP A 468 31.79 19.98 -18.31
C ASP A 468 30.28 20.05 -18.61
N MET A 469 29.86 20.98 -19.48
CA MET A 469 28.45 21.21 -19.86
C MET A 469 28.17 20.90 -21.33
N LEU A 470 29.21 20.92 -22.17
CA LEU A 470 29.07 20.71 -23.61
C LEU A 470 29.23 19.22 -23.94
N PRO A 471 28.26 18.61 -24.64
CA PRO A 471 28.43 17.24 -25.14
C PRO A 471 29.59 17.16 -26.13
N LEU A 472 30.37 16.08 -26.06
CA LEU A 472 31.55 15.87 -26.88
C LEU A 472 31.22 15.66 -28.37
N ASP A 473 30.08 15.04 -28.66
CA ASP A 473 29.63 14.66 -29.99
C ASP A 473 29.01 15.83 -30.78
N THR A 474 28.14 16.61 -30.13
CA THR A 474 27.46 17.75 -30.75
C THR A 474 28.22 19.07 -30.57
N CYS A 475 29.17 19.12 -29.63
CA CYS A 475 29.89 20.35 -29.24
C CYS A 475 28.94 21.49 -28.82
N GLY A 476 27.73 21.17 -28.37
CA GLY A 476 26.71 22.17 -28.04
C GLY A 476 25.39 21.59 -27.54
N TYR A 477 24.56 22.45 -26.97
CA TYR A 477 23.22 22.12 -26.53
C TYR A 477 22.26 23.27 -26.82
N ASP A 478 20.98 22.97 -26.97
CA ASP A 478 19.94 23.95 -27.20
C ASP A 478 18.66 23.60 -26.44
N PHE A 479 17.88 24.63 -26.12
CA PHE A 479 16.61 24.47 -25.43
C PHE A 479 15.68 25.65 -25.67
N HIS A 480 14.39 25.42 -25.46
CA HIS A 480 13.34 26.40 -25.67
C HIS A 480 12.65 26.73 -24.35
N ARG A 481 12.47 28.03 -24.05
CA ARG A 481 11.75 28.46 -22.85
C ARG A 481 11.03 29.78 -23.08
N ASP A 482 9.74 29.83 -22.72
CA ASP A 482 8.85 30.98 -22.99
C ASP A 482 8.88 31.49 -24.44
N GLY A 483 8.97 30.58 -25.42
CA GLY A 483 9.06 30.94 -26.84
C GLY A 483 10.40 31.52 -27.28
N ILE A 484 11.42 31.49 -26.43
CA ILE A 484 12.80 31.86 -26.78
C ILE A 484 13.59 30.58 -27.05
N SER A 485 14.28 30.54 -28.19
CA SER A 485 15.26 29.50 -28.52
C SER A 485 16.65 29.92 -28.06
N LEU A 486 17.36 29.02 -27.38
CA LEU A 486 18.68 29.25 -26.81
C LEU A 486 19.62 28.16 -27.29
N GLN A 487 20.75 28.55 -27.88
CA GLN A 487 21.78 27.63 -28.33
C GLN A 487 23.13 28.03 -27.74
N VAL A 488 23.83 27.04 -27.19
CA VAL A 488 25.20 27.17 -26.69
C VAL A 488 26.05 26.15 -27.43
N ARG A 489 27.15 26.59 -28.04
CA ARG A 489 28.05 25.69 -28.78
C ARG A 489 29.47 26.19 -28.76
N VAL A 490 30.41 25.29 -29.05
CA VAL A 490 31.79 25.64 -29.35
C VAL A 490 32.09 25.30 -30.82
N ASP A 491 32.79 26.21 -31.47
CA ASP A 491 33.35 26.00 -32.79
C ASP A 491 34.83 25.68 -32.66
N ILE A 492 35.21 24.50 -33.17
CA ILE A 492 36.56 23.96 -33.11
C ILE A 492 37.04 23.84 -34.57
N GLU A 493 37.33 24.97 -35.22
CA GLU A 493 37.98 24.93 -36.54
C GLU A 493 39.37 24.28 -36.42
N ASP A 494 39.72 23.41 -37.37
CA ASP A 494 40.96 22.61 -37.37
C ASP A 494 42.21 23.49 -37.12
N ALA A 495 42.85 23.28 -35.96
CA ALA A 495 44.09 23.87 -35.44
C ALA A 495 44.01 25.29 -34.81
N GLY A 496 42.82 25.86 -34.55
CA GLY A 496 42.63 27.13 -33.84
C GLY A 496 42.32 27.02 -32.34
N ASP A 497 42.35 28.15 -31.62
CA ASP A 497 41.74 28.25 -30.28
C ASP A 497 40.21 28.18 -30.42
N PRO A 498 39.48 27.51 -29.51
CA PRO A 498 38.03 27.35 -29.60
C PRO A 498 37.29 28.69 -29.54
N ALA A 499 36.23 28.83 -30.34
CA ALA A 499 35.30 29.96 -30.28
C ALA A 499 33.98 29.52 -29.65
N TYR A 500 33.64 30.09 -28.51
CA TYR A 500 32.40 29.77 -27.80
C TYR A 500 31.28 30.70 -28.25
N ILE A 501 30.11 30.14 -28.54
CA ILE A 501 28.98 30.84 -29.17
C ILE A 501 27.73 30.62 -28.33
N ILE A 502 27.07 31.73 -27.98
CA ILE A 502 25.73 31.75 -27.39
C ILE A 502 24.81 32.47 -28.36
N GLN A 503 23.71 31.83 -28.77
CA GLN A 503 22.70 32.38 -29.65
C GLN A 503 21.33 32.34 -28.97
N MET A 504 20.56 33.41 -29.15
CA MET A 504 19.28 33.65 -28.51
C MET A 504 18.31 34.18 -29.55
N GLU A 505 17.15 33.55 -29.72
CA GLU A 505 16.17 33.93 -30.74
C GLU A 505 14.76 33.98 -30.17
N ASP A 506 14.01 35.00 -30.57
CA ASP A 506 12.56 35.09 -30.34
C ASP A 506 11.87 35.06 -31.71
N PRO A 507 11.48 33.86 -32.20
CA PRO A 507 10.84 33.69 -33.50
C PRO A 507 9.53 34.47 -33.62
N THR A 508 8.81 34.66 -32.51
CA THR A 508 7.54 35.39 -32.48
C THR A 508 7.72 36.88 -32.76
N ARG A 509 8.87 37.43 -32.36
CA ARG A 509 9.26 38.82 -32.63
C ARG A 509 10.20 38.97 -33.82
N ASN A 510 10.61 37.85 -34.42
CA ASN A 510 11.54 37.77 -35.53
C ASN A 510 12.89 38.46 -35.24
N ILE A 511 13.41 38.33 -34.01
CA ILE A 511 14.69 38.94 -33.59
C ILE A 511 15.62 37.90 -32.98
N GLY A 512 16.93 38.14 -33.11
CA GLY A 512 17.96 37.29 -32.53
C GLY A 512 19.19 38.07 -32.06
N ALA A 513 19.90 37.51 -31.09
CA ALA A 513 21.17 37.99 -30.59
C ALA A 513 22.17 36.83 -30.53
N ARG A 514 23.41 37.07 -30.95
CA ARG A 514 24.50 36.09 -30.88
C ARG A 514 25.72 36.74 -30.27
N PHE A 515 26.33 36.03 -29.34
CA PHE A 515 27.58 36.40 -28.70
C PHE A 515 28.64 35.35 -29.03
N VAL A 516 29.80 35.82 -29.45
CA VAL A 516 30.94 34.96 -29.81
C VAL A 516 32.12 35.37 -28.95
N MET A 517 32.74 34.39 -28.29
CA MET A 517 33.90 34.60 -27.44
C MET A 517 35.07 33.75 -27.91
N GLU A 518 36.15 34.42 -28.28
CA GLU A 518 37.35 33.82 -28.86
C GLU A 518 38.62 34.38 -28.20
N ARG A 519 39.73 33.65 -28.33
CA ARG A 519 41.03 34.15 -27.90
C ARG A 519 41.51 35.23 -28.86
N VAL A 520 41.89 36.39 -28.31
CA VAL A 520 42.38 37.52 -29.09
C VAL A 520 43.73 37.99 -28.53
N GLU A 521 44.71 38.18 -29.40
CA GLU A 521 45.94 38.88 -29.06
C GLU A 521 45.70 40.39 -29.00
N THR A 522 46.03 41.00 -27.86
CA THR A 522 45.98 42.46 -27.74
C THR A 522 46.96 43.11 -28.73
N SER A 523 46.46 44.04 -29.53
CA SER A 523 47.29 44.77 -30.49
C SER A 523 48.18 45.79 -29.77
N VAL A 524 49.45 45.45 -29.59
CA VAL A 524 50.44 46.36 -28.98
C VAL A 524 51.00 47.31 -30.04
N GLY A 525 50.67 48.60 -29.89
CA GLY A 525 51.19 49.67 -30.74
C GLY A 525 52.73 49.83 -30.64
N ILE A 526 53.32 50.46 -31.65
CA ILE A 526 54.79 50.62 -31.78
C ILE A 526 55.43 51.24 -30.53
N ILE A 527 54.75 52.19 -29.89
CA ILE A 527 55.24 52.88 -28.68
C ILE A 527 55.26 51.96 -27.46
N ASP A 528 54.28 51.07 -27.31
CA ASP A 528 54.20 50.13 -26.19
C ASP A 528 55.19 48.97 -26.35
N ARG A 529 55.47 48.53 -27.59
CA ARG A 529 56.56 47.59 -27.88
C ARG A 529 57.93 48.19 -27.53
N LEU A 530 58.15 49.47 -27.81
CA LEU A 530 59.36 50.20 -27.41
C LEU A 530 59.50 50.36 -25.88
N LYS A 531 58.38 50.24 -25.13
CA LYS A 531 58.35 50.21 -23.66
C LYS A 531 58.44 48.80 -23.07
N GLY A 532 58.66 47.77 -23.89
CA GLY A 532 58.82 46.38 -23.44
C GLY A 532 57.52 45.66 -23.10
N ARG A 533 56.35 46.19 -23.50
CA ARG A 533 55.07 45.46 -23.36
C ARG A 533 54.92 44.45 -24.48
N THR A 534 54.61 43.21 -24.12
CA THR A 534 54.30 42.12 -25.05
C THR A 534 52.79 42.03 -25.28
N PRO A 535 52.32 41.50 -26.42
CA PRO A 535 50.93 41.14 -26.61
C PRO A 535 50.49 40.19 -25.50
N GLU A 536 49.39 40.52 -24.84
CA GLU A 536 48.69 39.63 -23.92
C GLU A 536 47.55 38.95 -24.69
N THR A 537 47.44 37.63 -24.56
CA THR A 537 46.31 36.84 -25.04
C THR A 537 45.17 36.94 -24.05
N GLY A 538 44.04 37.51 -24.47
CA GLY A 538 42.83 37.66 -23.66
C GLY A 538 41.61 37.07 -24.36
N TRP A 539 40.43 37.22 -23.73
CA TRP A 539 39.14 36.90 -24.36
C TRP A 539 38.55 38.13 -25.03
N GLY A 540 38.18 38.00 -26.30
CA GLY A 540 37.36 38.98 -27.02
C GLY A 540 35.91 38.55 -27.05
N LEU A 541 34.97 39.47 -26.78
CA LEU A 541 33.53 39.21 -26.84
C LEU A 541 32.88 40.05 -27.95
N TRP A 542 32.38 39.38 -28.97
CA TRP A 542 31.71 39.98 -30.12
C TRP A 542 30.19 39.83 -30.00
N LYS A 543 29.45 40.88 -30.40
CA LYS A 543 27.99 40.90 -30.36
C LYS A 543 27.42 41.04 -31.75
N TYR A 544 26.42 40.23 -32.05
CA TYR A 544 25.70 40.23 -33.30
C TYR A 544 24.19 40.30 -33.02
N ILE A 545 23.47 41.01 -33.88
CA ILE A 545 22.00 41.06 -33.86
C ILE A 545 21.44 40.63 -35.21
N CYS A 546 20.27 40.01 -35.16
CA CYS A 546 19.46 39.68 -36.33
C CYS A 546 18.05 40.27 -36.14
N SER A 547 17.46 40.77 -37.22
CA SER A 547 16.08 41.30 -37.25
C SER A 547 15.15 40.47 -38.16
N ASP A 548 15.62 39.31 -38.61
CA ASP A 548 14.87 38.39 -39.45
C ASP A 548 15.37 36.95 -39.25
N VAL A 549 15.13 36.39 -38.06
CA VAL A 549 15.58 35.03 -37.69
C VAL A 549 14.79 33.92 -38.39
N ASN A 550 13.57 34.21 -38.86
CA ASN A 550 12.74 33.24 -39.57
C ASN A 550 13.11 33.09 -41.06
N SER A 551 14.18 33.75 -41.52
CA SER A 551 14.64 33.74 -42.91
C SER A 551 15.82 32.80 -43.10
N ASP A 552 15.78 31.96 -44.12
CA ASP A 552 16.91 31.08 -44.48
C ASP A 552 18.19 31.86 -44.88
N GLN A 553 18.11 33.18 -45.03
CA GLN A 553 19.21 34.10 -45.34
C GLN A 553 19.40 35.17 -44.24
N SER A 554 19.13 34.84 -42.98
CA SER A 554 19.31 35.76 -41.85
C SER A 554 20.67 36.48 -41.88
N ASP A 555 20.62 37.80 -41.95
CA ASP A 555 21.82 38.65 -41.89
C ASP A 555 22.14 38.98 -40.43
N TRP A 556 23.35 38.64 -39.99
CA TRP A 556 23.83 38.85 -38.63
C TRP A 556 24.80 40.02 -38.61
N THR A 557 24.35 41.15 -38.07
CA THR A 557 25.16 42.39 -38.03
C THR A 557 25.94 42.47 -36.73
N ARG A 558 27.26 42.65 -36.82
CA ARG A 558 28.11 42.92 -35.65
C ARG A 558 27.85 44.34 -35.13
N VAL A 559 27.68 44.47 -33.81
CA VAL A 559 27.35 45.73 -33.14
C VAL A 559 28.16 45.94 -31.86
N GLU A 560 28.34 47.20 -31.49
CA GLU A 560 28.81 47.57 -30.16
C GLU A 560 27.68 47.55 -29.12
N ALA A 561 28.03 47.44 -27.83
CA ALA A 561 27.01 47.28 -26.78
C ALA A 561 25.97 48.41 -26.72
N HIS A 562 26.38 49.64 -27.06
CA HIS A 562 25.49 50.82 -27.07
C HIS A 562 24.64 50.91 -28.34
N GLU A 563 24.89 50.07 -29.34
CA GLU A 563 24.16 50.01 -30.62
C GLU A 563 23.06 48.94 -30.61
N ILE A 564 23.00 48.09 -29.57
CA ILE A 564 21.99 47.04 -29.44
C ILE A 564 20.60 47.68 -29.22
N PRO A 565 19.61 47.40 -30.09
CA PRO A 565 18.27 47.98 -29.94
C PRO A 565 17.57 47.54 -28.65
N PRO A 566 16.64 48.34 -28.09
CA PRO A 566 15.97 48.00 -26.83
C PRO A 566 15.24 46.66 -26.82
N ALA A 567 14.66 46.24 -27.95
CA ALA A 567 13.99 44.94 -28.09
C ALA A 567 14.98 43.78 -27.95
N HIS A 568 16.15 43.88 -28.58
CA HIS A 568 17.25 42.91 -28.45
C HIS A 568 17.86 42.91 -27.05
N VAL A 569 17.99 44.07 -26.39
CA VAL A 569 18.43 44.13 -24.99
C VAL A 569 17.47 43.36 -24.09
N ALA A 570 16.15 43.53 -24.27
CA ALA A 570 15.16 42.80 -23.49
C ALA A 570 15.22 41.28 -23.73
N LEU A 571 15.42 40.86 -25.00
CA LEU A 571 15.68 39.46 -25.34
C LEU A 571 16.93 38.95 -24.60
N VAL A 572 18.07 39.63 -24.75
CA VAL A 572 19.34 39.25 -24.12
C VAL A 572 19.21 39.11 -22.62
N LEU A 573 18.61 40.07 -21.92
CA LEU A 573 18.49 40.01 -20.45
C LEU A 573 17.60 38.85 -19.99
N LYS A 574 16.49 38.58 -20.71
CA LYS A 574 15.60 37.46 -20.39
C LYS A 574 16.27 36.11 -20.70
N ALA A 575 16.84 35.99 -21.88
CA ALA A 575 17.55 34.80 -22.35
C ALA A 575 18.79 34.48 -21.50
N TRP A 576 19.54 35.49 -21.07
CA TRP A 576 20.72 35.31 -20.21
C TRP A 576 20.35 34.71 -18.86
N LYS A 577 19.25 35.20 -18.26
CA LYS A 577 18.71 34.60 -17.04
C LYS A 577 18.36 33.12 -17.25
N PHE A 578 17.72 32.77 -18.36
CA PHE A 578 17.41 31.38 -18.69
C PHE A 578 18.66 30.52 -18.90
N LEU A 579 19.72 31.04 -19.51
CA LEU A 579 20.99 30.32 -19.64
C LEU A 579 21.65 30.06 -18.29
N GLN A 580 21.64 31.03 -17.38
CA GLN A 580 22.18 30.86 -16.03
C GLN A 580 21.39 29.83 -15.22
N GLU A 581 20.06 29.91 -15.25
CA GLU A 581 19.16 28.94 -14.62
C GLU A 581 19.36 27.54 -15.22
N GLY A 582 19.43 27.44 -16.55
CA GLY A 582 19.61 26.17 -17.25
C GLY A 582 20.96 25.55 -16.98
N THR A 583 22.05 26.32 -16.98
CA THR A 583 23.39 25.82 -16.62
C THR A 583 23.43 25.32 -15.17
N SER A 584 22.78 26.05 -14.26
CA SER A 584 22.65 25.67 -12.85
C SER A 584 21.85 24.38 -12.68
N SER A 585 20.72 24.25 -13.37
CA SER A 585 19.89 23.05 -13.40
C SER A 585 20.65 21.84 -13.93
N ARG A 586 21.32 22.00 -15.07
CA ARG A 586 22.17 20.98 -15.71
C ARG A 586 23.29 20.49 -14.79
N HIS A 587 23.91 21.38 -14.01
CA HIS A 587 24.94 21.00 -13.04
C HIS A 587 24.36 20.21 -11.87
N TRP A 588 23.26 20.70 -11.29
CA TRP A 588 22.63 20.10 -10.14
C TRP A 588 22.08 18.69 -10.44
N ILE A 589 21.53 18.45 -11.64
CA ILE A 589 21.09 17.10 -12.06
C ILE A 589 22.23 16.08 -12.04
N ALA A 590 23.44 16.48 -12.46
CA ALA A 590 24.60 15.59 -12.45
C ALA A 590 25.02 15.19 -11.01
N GLU A 591 24.62 15.96 -10.00
CA GLU A 591 24.81 15.59 -8.58
C GLU A 591 23.72 14.65 -8.06
N ILE A 592 22.48 14.77 -8.55
CA ILE A 592 21.35 13.91 -8.14
C ILE A 592 21.44 12.54 -8.79
N ILE A 593 21.70 12.51 -10.10
CA ILE A 593 21.76 11.29 -10.90
C ILE A 593 23.15 11.21 -11.52
N PRO A 594 24.13 10.60 -10.82
CA PRO A 594 25.42 10.32 -11.41
C PRO A 594 25.27 9.39 -12.63
N ALA A 595 26.05 9.61 -13.68
CA ALA A 595 26.05 8.74 -14.87
C ALA A 595 26.32 7.26 -14.53
N SER A 596 27.11 6.99 -13.49
CA SER A 596 27.35 5.64 -12.99
C SER A 596 26.08 4.95 -12.50
N GLU A 597 25.12 5.70 -11.94
CA GLU A 597 23.89 5.13 -11.42
C GLU A 597 23.01 4.56 -12.54
N ILE A 598 22.90 5.26 -13.68
CA ILE A 598 22.22 4.74 -14.87
C ILE A 598 22.92 3.46 -15.36
N ARG A 599 24.25 3.46 -15.42
CA ARG A 599 25.02 2.28 -15.83
C ARG A 599 24.80 1.09 -14.89
N ASP A 600 24.72 1.33 -13.58
CA ASP A 600 24.46 0.29 -12.58
C ASP A 600 23.06 -0.30 -12.73
N LEU A 601 22.04 0.54 -12.99
CA LEU A 601 20.67 0.08 -13.27
C LEU A 601 20.62 -0.77 -14.54
N LEU A 602 21.28 -0.32 -15.63
CA LEU A 602 21.35 -1.06 -16.88
C LEU A 602 22.13 -2.38 -16.72
N ALA A 603 23.03 -2.50 -15.74
CA ALA A 603 23.82 -3.70 -15.49
C ALA A 603 23.12 -4.76 -14.62
N LEU A 604 21.93 -4.48 -14.08
CA LEU A 604 21.18 -5.41 -13.25
C LEU A 604 20.90 -6.73 -14.00
N GLU A 605 20.92 -7.86 -13.27
CA GLU A 605 20.72 -9.19 -13.84
C GLU A 605 19.33 -9.34 -14.47
N ILE A 606 18.34 -8.64 -13.93
CA ILE A 606 16.98 -8.58 -14.46
C ILE A 606 16.90 -7.88 -15.83
N CYS A 607 17.81 -6.95 -16.15
CA CYS A 607 17.79 -6.22 -17.42
C CYS A 607 18.46 -7.00 -18.57
N LYS A 608 19.34 -7.96 -18.26
CA LYS A 608 20.15 -8.68 -19.26
C LYS A 608 19.40 -9.37 -20.41
N PRO A 609 18.20 -9.98 -20.24
CA PRO A 609 17.51 -10.61 -21.37
C PRO A 609 16.90 -9.60 -22.36
N TYR A 610 16.72 -8.34 -21.95
CA TYR A 610 16.20 -7.24 -22.73
C TYR A 610 17.35 -6.53 -23.46
N ASP A 611 17.81 -7.17 -24.53
CA ASP A 611 19.04 -6.82 -25.25
C ASP A 611 18.81 -6.08 -26.56
N ASN A 612 17.56 -5.72 -26.89
CA ASN A 612 17.21 -5.09 -28.17
C ASN A 612 16.23 -3.94 -27.96
N TYR A 613 16.76 -2.71 -27.97
CA TYR A 613 16.00 -1.49 -27.71
C TYR A 613 14.93 -1.18 -28.77
N ASP A 614 15.13 -1.63 -30.01
CA ASP A 614 14.22 -1.38 -31.14
C ASP A 614 13.12 -2.45 -31.29
N ASP A 615 13.09 -3.43 -30.39
CA ASP A 615 12.10 -4.51 -30.37
C ASP A 615 11.16 -4.31 -29.18
N ASP A 616 9.88 -4.09 -29.49
CA ASP A 616 8.86 -3.76 -28.48
C ASP A 616 8.79 -4.79 -27.35
N ASP A 617 9.05 -6.07 -27.63
CA ASP A 617 9.00 -7.15 -26.64
C ASP A 617 10.33 -7.31 -25.88
N ARG A 618 11.45 -6.81 -26.42
CA ARG A 618 12.81 -7.03 -25.89
C ARG A 618 13.52 -5.76 -25.47
N CYS A 619 12.85 -4.61 -25.54
CA CYS A 619 13.41 -3.32 -25.17
C CYS A 619 13.39 -3.07 -23.66
N GLY A 620 12.49 -3.72 -22.92
CA GLY A 620 12.22 -3.36 -21.54
C GLY A 620 11.16 -4.21 -20.86
N PHE A 621 10.81 -3.82 -19.63
CA PHE A 621 9.74 -4.44 -18.87
C PHE A 621 9.01 -3.45 -17.97
N TRP A 622 7.81 -3.82 -17.54
CA TRP A 622 7.02 -3.05 -16.59
C TRP A 622 7.54 -3.21 -15.16
N VAL A 623 7.81 -2.07 -14.52
CA VAL A 623 8.17 -1.92 -13.11
C VAL A 623 7.13 -1.06 -12.41
N GLY A 624 6.31 -1.69 -11.57
CA GLY A 624 5.12 -1.03 -11.01
C GLY A 624 4.17 -0.53 -12.11
N HIS A 625 3.95 0.78 -12.17
CA HIS A 625 3.11 1.44 -13.18
C HIS A 625 3.90 2.14 -14.29
N CYS A 626 5.20 1.88 -14.42
CA CYS A 626 6.00 2.45 -15.50
C CYS A 626 6.73 1.36 -16.28
N HIS A 627 6.86 1.56 -17.58
CA HIS A 627 7.63 0.69 -18.45
C HIS A 627 9.07 1.21 -18.51
N ALA A 628 10.03 0.37 -18.12
CA ALA A 628 11.45 0.68 -18.18
C ALA A 628 12.08 0.00 -19.39
N ALA A 629 12.55 0.79 -20.35
CA ALA A 629 13.27 0.33 -21.54
C ALA A 629 14.75 0.69 -21.47
N PHE A 630 15.60 -0.20 -22.00
CA PHE A 630 17.05 -0.19 -21.81
C PHE A 630 17.77 -0.20 -23.13
N ARG A 631 18.65 0.77 -23.32
CA ARG A 631 19.65 0.74 -24.38
C ARG A 631 21.01 0.58 -23.75
N GLN A 632 21.62 -0.57 -24.00
CA GLN A 632 23.00 -0.82 -23.58
C GLN A 632 23.96 -0.08 -24.52
N GLN A 633 25.18 0.17 -24.04
CA GLN A 633 26.20 0.77 -24.88
C GLN A 633 26.59 -0.18 -26.02
N GLU A 634 26.33 0.21 -27.26
CA GLU A 634 26.78 -0.52 -28.44
C GLU A 634 28.08 0.07 -28.98
N GLN A 635 29.12 -0.75 -29.07
CA GLN A 635 30.38 -0.36 -29.71
C GLN A 635 30.24 -0.52 -31.22
N GLY A 636 30.18 0.62 -31.93
CA GLY A 636 30.03 0.67 -33.38
C GLY A 636 30.69 1.92 -33.99
N PRO A 637 30.61 2.10 -35.32
CA PRO A 637 31.05 3.34 -35.97
C PRO A 637 30.23 4.57 -35.52
N ASP A 638 28.98 4.36 -35.12
CA ASP A 638 28.10 5.33 -34.48
C ASP A 638 27.78 4.80 -33.06
N PRO A 639 28.62 5.08 -32.04
CA PRO A 639 28.40 4.59 -30.69
C PRO A 639 27.08 5.15 -30.14
N VAL A 640 26.23 4.26 -29.64
CA VAL A 640 24.93 4.66 -29.09
C VAL A 640 25.06 4.84 -27.58
N GLU A 641 24.51 5.95 -27.09
CA GLU A 641 24.55 6.30 -25.67
C GLU A 641 23.74 5.28 -24.84
N PRO A 642 24.24 4.88 -23.65
CA PRO A 642 23.43 4.15 -22.68
C PRO A 642 22.20 4.97 -22.31
N THR A 643 21.03 4.36 -22.41
CA THR A 643 19.75 5.04 -22.15
C THR A 643 18.87 4.19 -21.24
N LEU A 644 18.34 4.81 -20.21
CA LEU A 644 17.15 4.33 -19.51
C LEU A 644 15.97 5.18 -19.96
N ARG A 645 14.91 4.56 -20.48
CA ARG A 645 13.64 5.23 -20.77
C ARG A 645 12.59 4.74 -19.79
N LEU A 646 11.93 5.67 -19.10
CA LEU A 646 10.78 5.38 -18.25
C LEU A 646 9.53 5.97 -18.88
N SER A 647 8.55 5.12 -19.14
CA SER A 647 7.30 5.47 -19.81
C SER A 647 6.10 5.16 -18.93
N ARG A 648 5.02 5.95 -19.07
CA ARG A 648 3.73 5.68 -18.43
C ARG A 648 2.60 5.90 -19.42
N GLU A 649 1.58 5.07 -19.32
CA GLU A 649 0.36 5.21 -20.10
C GLU A 649 -0.55 6.26 -19.45
N LEU A 650 -1.05 7.19 -20.24
CA LEU A 650 -1.97 8.25 -19.83
C LEU A 650 -3.26 8.13 -20.62
N ASP A 651 -4.35 7.82 -19.94
CA ASP A 651 -5.68 7.82 -20.53
C ASP A 651 -6.11 9.25 -20.90
N GLN A 652 -6.60 9.40 -22.11
CA GLN A 652 -7.11 10.65 -22.64
C GLN A 652 -8.63 10.72 -22.44
N PRO A 653 -9.20 11.94 -22.30
CA PRO A 653 -10.65 12.12 -22.16
C PRO A 653 -11.49 11.56 -23.33
N ASP A 654 -10.89 11.27 -24.48
CA ASP A 654 -11.55 10.69 -25.65
C ASP A 654 -11.51 9.15 -25.68
N GLY A 655 -10.96 8.51 -24.65
CA GLY A 655 -10.82 7.07 -24.51
C GLY A 655 -9.63 6.48 -25.27
N THR A 656 -8.74 7.32 -25.82
CA THR A 656 -7.42 6.89 -26.30
C THR A 656 -6.41 6.90 -25.15
N SER A 657 -5.29 6.19 -25.29
CA SER A 657 -4.16 6.32 -24.37
C SER A 657 -2.94 6.83 -25.12
N VAL A 658 -2.09 7.58 -24.43
CA VAL A 658 -0.79 8.03 -24.95
C VAL A 658 0.33 7.53 -24.04
N ILE A 659 1.49 7.26 -24.61
CA ILE A 659 2.64 6.78 -23.84
C ILE A 659 3.61 7.93 -23.62
N GLU A 660 3.48 8.61 -22.49
CA GLU A 660 4.43 9.64 -22.09
C GLU A 660 5.76 9.00 -21.70
N SER A 661 6.89 9.58 -22.12
CA SER A 661 8.22 8.99 -21.95
C SER A 661 9.27 10.00 -21.52
N PHE A 662 10.09 9.60 -20.54
CA PHE A 662 11.28 10.31 -20.08
C PHE A 662 12.53 9.49 -20.39
N TYR A 663 13.56 10.15 -20.92
CA TYR A 663 14.81 9.54 -21.34
C TYR A 663 15.94 10.04 -20.45
N PHE A 664 16.76 9.12 -19.96
CA PHE A 664 17.94 9.37 -19.13
C PHE A 664 19.15 8.81 -19.89
N ASP A 665 19.74 9.67 -20.72
CA ASP A 665 20.88 9.32 -21.58
C ASP A 665 22.19 9.63 -20.88
N VAL A 666 23.14 8.70 -20.90
CA VAL A 666 24.52 8.96 -20.43
C VAL A 666 25.30 9.61 -21.57
N GLU A 667 25.49 10.94 -21.48
CA GLU A 667 26.29 11.72 -22.42
C GLU A 667 27.71 11.95 -21.90
N THR A 668 28.69 11.94 -22.80
CA THR A 668 30.08 12.32 -22.48
C THR A 668 30.31 13.79 -22.81
N CYS A 669 30.82 14.55 -21.86
CA CYS A 669 31.16 15.95 -22.03
C CYS A 669 32.54 16.15 -22.67
N MET A 670 32.82 17.35 -23.16
CA MET A 670 34.08 17.68 -23.82
C MET A 670 35.32 17.51 -22.92
N ASP A 671 35.18 17.67 -21.61
CA ASP A 671 36.26 17.43 -20.64
C ASP A 671 36.47 15.94 -20.32
N GLY A 672 35.65 15.05 -20.91
CA GLY A 672 35.66 13.60 -20.71
C GLY A 672 34.86 13.13 -19.49
N THR A 673 34.19 14.01 -18.75
CA THR A 673 33.24 13.61 -17.71
C THR A 673 31.95 13.07 -18.32
N GLU A 674 31.22 12.26 -17.56
CA GLU A 674 29.90 11.74 -17.97
C GLU A 674 28.81 12.37 -17.11
N ARG A 675 27.65 12.61 -17.71
CA ARG A 675 26.46 13.16 -17.06
C ARG A 675 25.19 12.54 -17.64
N VAL A 676 24.07 12.76 -16.96
CA VAL A 676 22.76 12.34 -17.45
C VAL A 676 22.07 13.51 -18.15
N ARG A 677 21.74 13.33 -19.43
CA ARG A 677 20.83 14.20 -20.19
C ARG A 677 19.41 13.69 -20.01
N ILE A 678 18.49 14.59 -19.68
CA ILE A 678 17.09 14.26 -19.45
C ILE A 678 16.25 14.84 -20.57
N CYS A 679 15.54 13.98 -21.30
CA CYS A 679 14.63 14.40 -22.37
C CYS A 679 13.20 13.90 -22.13
N TYR A 680 12.24 14.54 -22.78
CA TYR A 680 10.82 14.28 -22.62
C TYR A 680 10.11 14.16 -23.96
N LYS A 681 9.15 13.23 -24.02
CA LYS A 681 8.24 13.07 -25.14
C LYS A 681 6.83 12.84 -24.60
N ALA A 682 5.89 13.68 -25.03
CA ALA A 682 4.51 13.65 -24.54
C ALA A 682 3.76 12.38 -24.95
N ASP A 683 4.10 11.85 -26.13
CA ASP A 683 3.54 10.62 -26.66
C ASP A 683 4.61 9.91 -27.50
N GLN A 684 4.91 8.66 -27.15
CA GLN A 684 5.92 7.83 -27.80
C GLN A 684 5.65 7.67 -29.30
N ASP A 685 4.39 7.66 -29.71
CA ASP A 685 3.95 7.37 -31.08
C ASP A 685 4.09 8.57 -32.04
N LEU A 686 4.31 9.76 -31.51
CA LEU A 686 4.54 10.95 -32.34
C LEU A 686 5.89 10.87 -33.08
N GLU A 687 5.98 11.44 -34.29
CA GLU A 687 7.24 11.45 -35.06
C GLU A 687 8.27 12.47 -34.55
N ASP A 688 7.91 13.30 -33.56
CA ASP A 688 8.81 14.31 -33.02
C ASP A 688 9.93 13.71 -32.15
N ALA A 689 11.06 14.42 -32.12
CA ALA A 689 12.18 14.05 -31.27
C ALA A 689 11.90 14.43 -29.82
N PRO A 690 12.39 13.65 -28.83
CA PRO A 690 12.34 14.06 -27.43
C PRO A 690 12.97 15.44 -27.22
N THR A 691 12.32 16.29 -26.43
CA THR A 691 12.80 17.63 -26.11
C THR A 691 13.64 17.60 -24.84
N GLN A 692 14.77 18.31 -24.83
CA GLN A 692 15.68 18.37 -23.69
C GLN A 692 15.05 19.14 -22.50
N LEU A 693 14.99 18.52 -21.31
CA LEU A 693 14.39 19.06 -20.10
C LEU A 693 15.39 19.63 -19.08
N ASP A 694 16.60 19.06 -19.00
CA ASP A 694 17.59 19.41 -17.98
C ASP A 694 17.96 20.92 -17.91
N PRO A 695 18.09 21.68 -19.01
CA PRO A 695 18.27 23.13 -18.95
C PRO A 695 16.98 23.93 -18.76
N ILE A 696 15.80 23.35 -18.97
CA ILE A 696 14.51 24.05 -18.80
C ILE A 696 14.15 24.11 -17.31
N GLY A 697 14.32 22.99 -16.61
CA GLY A 697 13.98 22.84 -15.20
C GLY A 697 12.47 22.82 -14.94
N GLY A 698 12.07 23.16 -13.71
CA GLY A 698 10.67 23.31 -13.34
C GLY A 698 9.95 21.99 -13.02
N THR A 699 8.61 22.00 -13.13
CA THR A 699 7.74 20.92 -12.67
C THR A 699 7.87 19.64 -13.50
N GLU A 700 8.11 19.76 -14.81
CA GLU A 700 8.31 18.63 -15.71
C GLU A 700 9.61 17.89 -15.36
N LEU A 701 10.72 18.61 -15.16
CA LEU A 701 11.97 18.04 -14.69
C LEU A 701 11.80 17.37 -13.32
N ALA A 702 11.14 18.04 -12.37
CA ALA A 702 10.90 17.44 -11.05
C ALA A 702 10.01 16.18 -11.13
N GLY A 703 9.07 16.14 -12.08
CA GLY A 703 8.30 14.94 -12.41
C GLY A 703 9.18 13.80 -12.94
N ALA A 704 10.10 14.11 -13.87
CA ALA A 704 11.06 13.16 -14.40
C ALA A 704 11.96 12.58 -13.28
N LEU A 705 12.46 13.41 -12.37
CA LEU A 705 13.30 12.98 -11.25
C LEU A 705 12.54 12.08 -10.27
N ARG A 706 11.26 12.36 -9.99
CA ARG A 706 10.40 11.48 -9.17
C ARG A 706 10.16 10.13 -9.85
N LEU A 707 9.83 10.15 -11.15
CA LEU A 707 9.63 8.92 -11.92
C LEU A 707 10.92 8.09 -11.97
N TYR A 708 12.08 8.74 -12.12
CA TYR A 708 13.40 8.10 -12.05
C TYR A 708 13.62 7.37 -10.72
N LYS A 709 13.50 8.08 -9.59
CA LYS A 709 13.71 7.50 -8.26
C LYS A 709 12.83 6.26 -8.06
N ARG A 710 11.54 6.37 -8.38
CA ARG A 710 10.59 5.26 -8.32
C ARG A 710 11.00 4.10 -9.23
N GLY A 711 11.23 4.35 -10.51
CA GLY A 711 11.60 3.33 -11.48
C GLY A 711 12.90 2.59 -11.09
N ALA A 712 13.92 3.34 -10.66
CA ALA A 712 15.19 2.79 -10.21
C ALA A 712 15.04 1.84 -9.01
N ARG A 713 14.19 2.19 -8.03
CA ARG A 713 13.88 1.31 -6.90
C ARG A 713 13.16 0.05 -7.33
N GLU A 714 12.08 0.18 -8.09
CA GLU A 714 11.29 -0.97 -8.54
C GLU A 714 12.16 -1.95 -9.35
N MET A 715 13.06 -1.44 -10.20
CA MET A 715 14.06 -2.25 -10.89
C MET A 715 14.99 -2.99 -9.92
N ARG A 716 15.50 -2.31 -8.88
CA ARG A 716 16.38 -2.92 -7.87
C ARG A 716 15.64 -3.97 -7.03
N SER A 717 14.41 -3.70 -6.64
CA SER A 717 13.55 -4.63 -5.88
C SER A 717 13.26 -5.88 -6.69
N ALA A 718 12.78 -5.72 -7.93
CA ALA A 718 12.52 -6.84 -8.81
C ALA A 718 13.79 -7.67 -9.09
N ASN A 719 14.95 -7.01 -9.21
CA ASN A 719 16.24 -7.70 -9.31
C ASN A 719 16.59 -8.46 -8.04
N ALA A 720 16.32 -7.92 -6.85
CA ALA A 720 16.55 -8.63 -5.59
C ALA A 720 15.66 -9.87 -5.46
N ASP A 721 14.38 -9.77 -5.84
CA ASP A 721 13.44 -10.89 -5.87
C ASP A 721 13.95 -12.00 -6.80
N LEU A 722 14.37 -11.64 -8.02
CA LEU A 722 14.99 -12.56 -8.97
C LEU A 722 16.21 -13.28 -8.37
N LEU A 723 17.11 -12.53 -7.71
CA LEU A 723 18.31 -13.09 -7.07
C LEU A 723 17.99 -13.99 -5.87
N SER A 724 16.83 -13.82 -5.24
CA SER A 724 16.35 -14.68 -4.14
C SER A 724 15.67 -15.96 -4.63
N GLY A 725 15.45 -16.10 -5.95
CA GLY A 725 14.81 -17.25 -6.57
C GLY A 725 13.32 -17.08 -6.84
N GLU A 726 12.79 -15.88 -6.64
CA GLU A 726 11.40 -15.54 -6.93
C GLU A 726 11.27 -14.96 -8.34
N ALA A 727 10.25 -15.41 -9.08
CA ALA A 727 10.01 -14.90 -10.43
C ALA A 727 9.32 -13.53 -10.36
N PRO A 728 9.85 -12.49 -11.05
CA PRO A 728 9.20 -11.19 -11.09
C PRO A 728 7.76 -11.28 -11.60
N HIS A 729 6.85 -10.56 -10.96
CA HIS A 729 5.41 -10.68 -11.24
C HIS A 729 5.06 -10.35 -12.71
N PHE A 730 5.69 -9.32 -13.26
CA PHE A 730 5.49 -8.86 -14.64
C PHE A 730 5.98 -9.86 -15.69
N ALA A 731 6.96 -10.71 -15.36
CA ALA A 731 7.65 -11.54 -16.33
C ALA A 731 6.90 -12.84 -16.70
N ARG A 732 5.65 -13.01 -16.25
CA ARG A 732 4.86 -14.21 -16.58
C ARG A 732 4.61 -14.37 -18.07
N ASP A 733 4.53 -13.25 -18.79
CA ASP A 733 4.28 -13.21 -20.23
C ASP A 733 5.58 -13.16 -21.05
N ASP A 734 6.72 -12.81 -20.43
CA ASP A 734 8.05 -12.71 -21.07
C ASP A 734 8.77 -14.07 -21.10
N ALA A 735 8.29 -14.97 -21.96
CA ALA A 735 8.83 -16.32 -22.08
C ALA A 735 10.34 -16.37 -22.37
N PHE A 736 10.87 -15.36 -23.08
CA PHE A 736 12.31 -15.26 -23.39
C PHE A 736 13.14 -14.91 -22.14
N ALA A 737 12.67 -13.96 -21.32
CA ALA A 737 13.34 -13.54 -20.09
C ALA A 737 13.31 -14.66 -19.04
N MET A 738 12.14 -15.29 -18.85
CA MET A 738 11.98 -16.45 -17.96
C MET A 738 12.89 -17.62 -18.35
N LYS A 739 13.06 -17.87 -19.66
CA LYS A 739 14.00 -18.88 -20.15
C LYS A 739 15.45 -18.50 -19.86
N PHE A 740 15.82 -17.25 -20.10
CA PHE A 740 17.16 -16.74 -19.83
C PHE A 740 17.53 -16.90 -18.34
N TRP A 741 16.66 -16.45 -17.41
CA TRP A 741 16.96 -16.52 -15.98
C TRP A 741 17.02 -17.95 -15.44
N ARG A 742 16.17 -18.87 -15.93
CA ARG A 742 16.32 -20.30 -15.62
C ARG A 742 17.66 -20.86 -16.10
N GLN A 743 18.12 -20.47 -17.30
CA GLN A 743 19.42 -20.90 -17.82
C GLN A 743 20.60 -20.36 -17.00
N GLN A 744 20.48 -19.16 -16.44
CA GLN A 744 21.49 -18.59 -15.53
C GLN A 744 21.42 -19.16 -14.10
N GLY A 745 20.39 -19.94 -13.79
CA GLY A 745 20.22 -20.57 -12.48
C GLY A 745 19.59 -19.67 -11.41
N TYR A 746 18.98 -18.55 -11.81
CA TYR A 746 18.26 -17.67 -10.88
C TYR A 746 16.91 -18.28 -10.46
N LEU A 747 16.23 -18.98 -11.38
CA LEU A 747 14.92 -19.59 -11.12
C LEU A 747 15.00 -21.11 -11.24
N SER A 748 14.20 -21.82 -10.44
CA SER A 748 14.03 -23.27 -10.59
C SER A 748 13.30 -23.62 -11.89
N GLU A 749 13.60 -24.80 -12.44
CA GLU A 749 12.95 -25.33 -13.67
C GLU A 749 11.42 -25.41 -13.57
#